data_AF-A0A0Q9DVB0-F1
#
_entry.id   AF-A0A0Q9DVB0-F1
#
_cell.length_a   1.000
_cell.length_b   1.000
_cell.length_c   1.000
_cell.angle_alpha   90.00
_cell.angle_beta   90.00
_cell.angle_gamma   90.00
#
_symmetry.space_group_name_H-M   'P 1'
#
loop_
_entity.id
_entity.type
_entity.pdbx_description
1 polymer ?
#
loop_
_entity_poly.entity_id
_entity_poly.type
_entity_poly.pdbx_seq_one_letter_code
_entity_poly.pdbx_strand_id
1 'polypeptide(L)'
;MFSTAFLDLPALDAAGGEVHLPGSKSISNRVLLLAALSNGTTTVHDLLASDDTRVMLDALRQIGCTVDEAGSTVHITGLGGRAPQSPAQLFMGNAGTAMRPLTAALALLGGEFELSGVPRMHERPIGDLVDALRQLGCQIDYLGNDGYPPLRIAHANGVPALALATPIRVRGDVSSQFLTALLMALPLAAGSQNIVIDVVGELISKPYIAITLQLLARFGIVVEHQNWQRFTIAAGSRYQSPGAIHVEADASSASYFIALGAITSSASGQKGIKIQGVGLESIQGDIRFVEAARAMGAVITGGPNWLHIQRGEPGQGWPLKAIDLDCNHIPDAAMTLAVMALYAEGTTTLRNIASWRVKETDRIAAMANELRKLGAKVEEGADFIRVTPPAQRADWKPASIHTYDDHRVAMCFSLAAFNPAGLPVRIEDPKCVAKTFPDYFEALFSVAQTATDHIPVICIDGPTASGKGTVAAAVAQRLGYRFLDSGAMYRITALAALRAGLAIDAAHEARIAAMAQTLPVRFENGRVWLGSDDVTEAIRTEEAGMNASRVSALPAVREALVDLQHSFRRLPGLVADGRDMGTVIFPEAPLKVYLTASAACRAERRYKQLISKGFSASIEDLRADLEARDARDSTRSVAPLKPAQDALVLDNSTLTIDEAVEQVLAWWQERQPFAGSAQG
;
A
#
# COMPACT_ATOMS: atom_id res chain seq x y z
N MET A 1 -3.54 5.96 1.06
CA MET A 1 -3.64 4.66 0.38
C MET A 1 -4.30 4.87 -0.97
N PHE A 2 -3.72 4.32 -2.03
CA PHE A 2 -4.28 4.35 -3.38
C PHE A 2 -5.39 3.29 -3.53
N SER A 3 -6.64 3.73 -3.66
CA SER A 3 -7.82 2.87 -3.86
C SER A 3 -8.40 2.95 -5.27
N THR A 4 -7.56 3.27 -6.25
CA THR A 4 -7.92 3.46 -7.66
C THR A 4 -7.95 2.11 -8.38
N ALA A 5 -8.60 2.04 -9.55
CA ALA A 5 -8.65 0.80 -10.35
C ALA A 5 -7.25 0.38 -10.85
N PHE A 6 -6.39 1.35 -11.12
CA PHE A 6 -4.98 1.16 -11.44
C PHE A 6 -4.17 2.34 -10.91
N LEU A 7 -2.85 2.18 -10.86
CA LEU A 7 -1.88 3.24 -10.59
C LEU A 7 -0.82 3.23 -11.69
N ASP A 8 -0.75 4.33 -12.45
CA ASP A 8 0.29 4.53 -13.46
C ASP A 8 1.54 5.09 -12.79
N LEU A 9 2.60 4.28 -12.77
CA LEU A 9 3.92 4.69 -12.34
C LEU A 9 4.64 5.30 -13.55
N PRO A 10 5.00 6.60 -13.54
CA PRO A 10 5.84 7.16 -14.59
C PRO A 10 7.22 6.50 -14.56
N ALA A 11 8.04 6.79 -15.58
CA ALA A 11 9.45 6.40 -15.53
C ALA A 11 10.11 6.99 -14.27
N LEU A 12 10.78 6.15 -13.49
CA LEU A 12 11.51 6.54 -12.29
C LEU A 12 13.02 6.39 -12.52
N ASP A 13 13.82 7.33 -12.03
CA ASP A 13 15.24 7.41 -12.38
C ASP A 13 16.16 6.96 -11.24
N ALA A 14 15.86 7.41 -10.02
CA ALA A 14 16.73 7.22 -8.86
C ALA A 14 15.90 7.04 -7.58
N ALA A 15 16.52 6.50 -6.55
CA ALA A 15 15.92 6.47 -5.23
C ALA A 15 16.96 6.77 -4.13
N GLY A 16 16.50 7.40 -3.06
CA GLY A 16 17.32 7.68 -1.88
C GLY A 16 16.47 8.17 -0.72
N GLY A 17 16.98 7.97 0.49
CA GLY A 17 16.33 8.41 1.72
C GLY A 17 16.11 7.28 2.71
N GLU A 18 15.12 7.47 3.58
CA GLU A 18 14.83 6.57 4.70
C GLU A 18 13.37 6.14 4.67
N VAL A 19 13.13 4.84 4.84
CA VAL A 19 11.79 4.25 4.94
C VAL A 19 11.63 3.53 6.28
N HIS A 20 10.46 3.69 6.87
CA HIS A 20 10.01 2.95 8.05
C HIS A 20 9.00 1.92 7.58
N LEU A 21 9.30 0.64 7.80
CA LEU A 21 8.45 -0.45 7.37
C LEU A 21 7.44 -0.79 8.48
N PRO A 22 6.22 -1.23 8.11
CA PRO A 22 5.25 -1.68 9.10
C PRO A 22 5.68 -3.02 9.73
N GLY A 23 5.15 -3.30 10.93
CA GLY A 23 5.38 -4.55 11.65
C GLY A 23 5.08 -5.80 10.81
N SER A 24 5.79 -6.89 11.05
CA SER A 24 5.53 -8.17 10.38
C SER A 24 4.17 -8.72 10.78
N LYS A 25 3.34 -9.04 9.77
CA LYS A 25 2.05 -9.72 9.97
C LYS A 25 2.21 -11.06 10.68
N SER A 26 3.25 -11.81 10.30
CA SER A 26 3.52 -13.15 10.83
C SER A 26 3.92 -13.10 12.30
N ILE A 27 4.72 -12.11 12.71
CA ILE A 27 5.08 -11.90 14.12
C ILE A 27 3.88 -11.35 14.89
N SER A 28 3.20 -10.34 14.34
CA SER A 28 2.05 -9.68 14.97
C SER A 28 1.00 -10.68 15.45
N ASN A 29 0.46 -11.52 14.55
CA ASN A 29 -0.60 -12.48 14.94
C ASN A 29 -0.12 -13.57 15.90
N ARG A 30 1.16 -13.96 15.83
CA ARG A 30 1.74 -14.89 16.81
C ARG A 30 1.80 -14.22 18.18
N VAL A 31 2.39 -13.03 18.26
CA VAL A 31 2.51 -12.27 19.50
C VAL A 31 1.15 -12.00 20.13
N LEU A 32 0.14 -11.63 19.33
CA LEU A 32 -1.24 -11.44 19.82
C LEU A 32 -1.78 -12.70 20.49
N LEU A 33 -1.68 -13.86 19.85
CA LEU A 33 -2.14 -15.12 20.46
C LEU A 33 -1.31 -15.48 21.70
N LEU A 34 0.02 -15.40 21.64
CA LEU A 34 0.88 -15.75 22.77
C LEU A 34 0.63 -14.84 23.98
N ALA A 35 0.43 -13.54 23.76
CA ALA A 35 0.04 -12.59 24.80
C ALA A 35 -1.32 -12.94 25.41
N ALA A 36 -2.29 -13.34 24.57
CA ALA A 36 -3.60 -13.78 25.03
C ALA A 36 -3.57 -15.07 25.87
N LEU A 37 -2.68 -16.01 25.53
CA LEU A 37 -2.53 -17.27 26.29
C LEU A 37 -1.72 -17.09 27.59
N SER A 38 -1.01 -15.98 27.74
CA SER A 38 -0.07 -15.74 28.84
C SER A 38 -0.74 -15.36 30.15
N ASN A 39 -0.05 -15.65 31.26
CA ASN A 39 -0.31 -14.98 32.52
C ASN A 39 0.33 -13.58 32.53
N GLY A 40 -0.43 -12.57 32.97
CA GLY A 40 -0.01 -11.17 33.04
C GLY A 40 -0.39 -10.32 31.82
N THR A 41 0.11 -9.08 31.80
CA THR A 41 -0.14 -8.10 30.75
C THR A 41 1.09 -7.93 29.88
N THR A 42 0.94 -8.09 28.57
CA THR A 42 1.99 -7.87 27.58
C THR A 42 1.76 -6.56 26.87
N THR A 43 2.77 -5.69 26.84
CA THR A 43 2.80 -4.49 26.01
C THR A 43 3.42 -4.83 24.65
N VAL A 44 2.65 -4.68 23.58
CA VAL A 44 3.09 -4.97 22.20
C VAL A 44 3.30 -3.65 21.47
N HIS A 45 4.53 -3.40 21.04
CA HIS A 45 4.92 -2.22 20.26
C HIS A 45 5.01 -2.54 18.77
N ASP A 46 4.73 -1.53 17.94
CA ASP A 46 4.90 -1.58 16.48
C ASP A 46 4.06 -2.67 15.81
N LEU A 47 2.90 -2.99 16.42
CA LEU A 47 1.96 -3.96 15.89
C LEU A 47 1.49 -3.51 14.51
N LEU A 48 1.46 -4.44 13.54
CA LEU A 48 0.91 -4.15 12.23
C LEU A 48 -0.56 -3.75 12.35
N ALA A 49 -0.93 -2.58 11.84
CA ALA A 49 -2.33 -2.20 11.65
C ALA A 49 -2.84 -2.80 10.33
N SER A 50 -3.59 -3.89 10.41
CA SER A 50 -4.14 -4.61 9.25
C SER A 50 -5.49 -5.23 9.56
N ASP A 51 -6.21 -5.67 8.52
CA ASP A 51 -7.45 -6.43 8.71
C ASP A 51 -7.23 -7.71 9.52
N ASP A 52 -6.11 -8.42 9.31
CA ASP A 52 -5.75 -9.66 9.99
C ASP A 52 -5.54 -9.45 11.51
N THR A 53 -4.81 -8.40 11.89
CA THR A 53 -4.56 -8.07 13.31
C THR A 53 -5.81 -7.50 13.98
N ARG A 54 -6.62 -6.72 13.26
CA ARG A 54 -7.91 -6.23 13.76
C ARG A 54 -8.85 -7.38 14.14
N VAL A 55 -9.09 -8.33 13.21
CA VAL A 55 -10.00 -9.47 13.52
C VAL A 55 -9.45 -10.35 14.64
N MET A 56 -8.12 -10.45 14.77
CA MET A 56 -7.50 -11.15 15.89
C MET A 56 -7.75 -10.42 17.21
N LEU A 57 -7.50 -9.10 17.29
CA LEU A 57 -7.78 -8.30 18.48
C LEU A 57 -9.26 -8.37 18.90
N ASP A 58 -10.18 -8.31 17.94
CA ASP A 58 -11.61 -8.43 18.19
C ASP A 58 -11.99 -9.82 18.73
N ALA A 59 -11.40 -10.89 18.17
CA ALA A 59 -11.59 -12.24 18.69
C ALA A 59 -11.02 -12.40 20.11
N LEU A 60 -9.85 -11.81 20.40
CA LEU A 60 -9.25 -11.83 21.73
C LEU A 60 -10.13 -11.17 22.79
N ARG A 61 -10.77 -10.04 22.46
CA ARG A 61 -11.77 -9.40 23.33
C ARG A 61 -12.95 -10.32 23.62
N GLN A 62 -13.49 -10.94 22.57
CA GLN A 62 -14.67 -11.83 22.68
C GLN A 62 -14.42 -13.08 23.53
N ILE A 63 -13.18 -13.59 23.55
CA ILE A 63 -12.82 -14.74 24.39
C ILE A 63 -12.41 -14.34 25.81
N GLY A 64 -12.48 -13.05 26.17
CA GLY A 64 -12.29 -12.56 27.54
C GLY A 64 -10.90 -12.00 27.88
N CYS A 65 -10.06 -11.70 26.88
CA CYS A 65 -8.84 -10.92 27.11
C CYS A 65 -9.17 -9.43 27.25
N THR A 66 -8.39 -8.70 28.06
CA THR A 66 -8.41 -7.23 28.03
C THR A 66 -7.44 -6.75 26.96
N VAL A 67 -7.92 -5.89 26.06
CA VAL A 67 -7.16 -5.38 24.91
C VAL A 67 -7.34 -3.86 24.83
N ASP A 68 -6.31 -3.14 25.26
CA ASP A 68 -6.28 -1.66 25.28
C ASP A 68 -5.32 -1.16 24.21
N GLU A 69 -5.83 -0.41 23.22
CA GLU A 69 -5.06 0.15 22.11
C GLU A 69 -4.71 1.62 22.39
N ALA A 70 -3.43 1.97 22.28
CA ALA A 70 -2.90 3.33 22.47
C ALA A 70 -1.88 3.67 21.36
N GLY A 71 -2.37 4.27 20.27
CA GLY A 71 -1.52 4.56 19.10
C GLY A 71 -1.01 3.28 18.44
N SER A 72 0.30 3.13 18.29
CA SER A 72 0.95 1.91 17.76
C SER A 72 1.23 0.84 18.83
N THR A 73 0.83 1.08 20.08
CA THR A 73 1.05 0.17 21.20
C THR A 73 -0.27 -0.48 21.62
N VAL A 74 -0.24 -1.78 21.90
CA VAL A 74 -1.40 -2.54 22.40
C VAL A 74 -1.04 -3.24 23.71
N HIS A 75 -1.85 -3.06 24.74
CA HIS A 75 -1.72 -3.77 26.01
C HIS A 75 -2.72 -4.93 26.05
N ILE A 76 -2.20 -6.14 26.24
CA ILE A 76 -3.00 -7.37 26.24
C ILE A 76 -2.83 -8.07 27.58
N THR A 77 -3.91 -8.12 28.36
CA THR A 77 -3.97 -8.94 29.57
C THR A 77 -4.57 -10.30 29.21
N GLY A 78 -3.74 -11.33 29.24
CA GLY A 78 -4.10 -12.67 28.79
C GLY A 78 -5.08 -13.39 29.70
N LEU A 79 -5.53 -14.56 29.24
CA LEU A 79 -6.41 -15.45 29.98
C LEU A 79 -5.72 -15.98 31.25
N GLY A 80 -4.39 -16.19 31.24
CA GLY A 80 -3.64 -16.64 32.42
C GLY A 80 -4.13 -17.97 32.99
N GLY A 81 -4.60 -18.88 32.14
CA GLY A 81 -5.18 -20.17 32.53
C GLY A 81 -6.67 -20.11 32.91
N ARG A 82 -7.33 -18.96 32.79
CA ARG A 82 -8.80 -18.85 32.87
C ARG A 82 -9.44 -19.46 31.63
N ALA A 83 -10.64 -20.03 31.81
CA ALA A 83 -11.45 -20.49 30.68
C ALA A 83 -11.85 -19.29 29.79
N PRO A 84 -11.81 -19.45 28.45
CA PRO A 84 -12.26 -18.41 27.53
C PRO A 84 -13.77 -18.19 27.69
N GLN A 85 -14.22 -16.95 27.43
CA GLN A 85 -15.65 -16.64 27.37
C GLN A 85 -16.29 -17.40 26.19
N SER A 86 -17.36 -18.14 26.48
CA SER A 86 -18.11 -18.92 25.49
C SER A 86 -19.60 -19.06 25.93
N PRO A 87 -20.55 -19.29 25.00
CA PRO A 87 -20.36 -19.47 23.55
C PRO A 87 -19.97 -18.18 22.83
N ALA A 88 -19.18 -18.27 21.75
CA ALA A 88 -18.81 -17.10 20.93
C ALA A 88 -18.73 -17.42 19.42
N GLN A 89 -19.14 -16.45 18.60
CA GLN A 89 -19.02 -16.51 17.14
C GLN A 89 -17.91 -15.56 16.68
N LEU A 90 -16.80 -16.13 16.21
CA LEU A 90 -15.58 -15.39 15.89
C LEU A 90 -15.46 -15.23 14.37
N PHE A 91 -15.65 -14.00 13.90
CA PHE A 91 -15.45 -13.65 12.50
C PHE A 91 -13.97 -13.34 12.24
N MET A 92 -13.32 -14.18 11.43
CA MET A 92 -11.88 -14.12 11.16
C MET A 92 -11.54 -13.49 9.80
N GLY A 93 -12.50 -12.86 9.11
CA GLY A 93 -12.28 -12.24 7.79
C GLY A 93 -11.64 -13.21 6.78
N ASN A 94 -10.57 -12.79 6.11
CA ASN A 94 -9.70 -13.67 5.31
C ASN A 94 -8.34 -13.94 6.03
N ALA A 95 -8.29 -13.79 7.35
CA ALA A 95 -7.07 -13.81 8.15
C ALA A 95 -6.60 -15.22 8.50
N GLY A 96 -5.96 -15.90 7.54
CA GLY A 96 -5.56 -17.28 7.77
C GLY A 96 -4.53 -17.46 8.89
N THR A 97 -3.63 -16.48 9.05
CA THR A 97 -2.63 -16.48 10.12
C THR A 97 -3.21 -16.28 11.52
N ALA A 98 -4.46 -15.82 11.63
CA ALA A 98 -5.22 -15.74 12.88
C ALA A 98 -6.13 -16.97 13.07
N MET A 99 -6.87 -17.36 12.02
CA MET A 99 -7.83 -18.49 12.05
C MET A 99 -7.19 -19.79 12.56
N ARG A 100 -6.05 -20.22 11.96
CA ARG A 100 -5.47 -21.54 12.27
C ARG A 100 -4.97 -21.63 13.73
N PRO A 101 -4.11 -20.71 14.21
CA PRO A 101 -3.65 -20.78 15.60
C PRO A 101 -4.77 -20.61 16.62
N LEU A 102 -5.76 -19.75 16.35
CA LEU A 102 -6.89 -19.54 17.25
C LEU A 102 -7.78 -20.78 17.35
N THR A 103 -8.10 -21.45 16.23
CA THR A 103 -8.81 -22.74 16.24
C THR A 103 -8.09 -23.76 17.12
N ALA A 104 -6.76 -23.91 16.96
CA ALA A 104 -5.98 -24.86 17.74
C ALA A 104 -5.98 -24.53 19.25
N ALA A 105 -5.80 -23.26 19.60
CA ALA A 105 -5.81 -22.82 21.00
C ALA A 105 -7.18 -23.04 21.65
N LEU A 106 -8.28 -22.65 21.00
CA LEU A 106 -9.63 -22.79 21.55
C LEU A 106 -10.04 -24.27 21.70
N ALA A 107 -9.60 -25.13 20.78
CA ALA A 107 -9.83 -26.58 20.89
C ALA A 107 -9.15 -27.21 22.12
N LEU A 108 -8.10 -26.59 22.67
CA LEU A 108 -7.39 -27.07 23.86
C LEU A 108 -7.72 -26.28 25.13
N LEU A 109 -8.38 -25.11 25.02
CA LEU A 109 -8.89 -24.35 26.17
C LEU A 109 -10.31 -24.77 26.58
N GLY A 110 -11.09 -25.29 25.63
CA GLY A 110 -12.48 -25.70 25.85
C GLY A 110 -13.48 -24.54 25.79
N GLY A 111 -14.76 -24.86 25.61
CA GLY A 111 -15.84 -23.92 25.33
C GLY A 111 -16.56 -24.21 24.00
N GLU A 112 -17.57 -23.39 23.68
CA GLU A 112 -18.28 -23.45 22.39
C GLU A 112 -17.93 -22.27 21.49
N PHE A 113 -17.41 -22.57 20.31
CA PHE A 113 -16.97 -21.54 19.36
C PHE A 113 -17.38 -21.87 17.94
N GLU A 114 -17.85 -20.87 17.22
CA GLU A 114 -17.98 -20.93 15.77
C GLU A 114 -16.99 -19.96 15.15
N LEU A 115 -16.13 -20.45 14.25
CA LEU A 115 -15.14 -19.63 13.56
C LEU A 115 -15.47 -19.57 12.07
N SER A 116 -15.70 -18.36 11.55
CA SER A 116 -16.11 -18.12 10.17
C SER A 116 -15.31 -16.99 9.52
N GLY A 117 -15.55 -16.71 8.24
CA GLY A 117 -14.90 -15.62 7.53
C GLY A 117 -15.69 -15.16 6.31
N VAL A 118 -15.00 -14.44 5.44
CA VAL A 118 -15.56 -14.09 4.11
C VAL A 118 -15.61 -15.34 3.21
N PRO A 119 -16.37 -15.36 2.10
CA PRO A 119 -16.49 -16.54 1.22
C PRO A 119 -15.14 -17.16 0.84
N ARG A 120 -14.13 -16.34 0.51
CA ARG A 120 -12.78 -16.81 0.19
C ARG A 120 -12.11 -17.60 1.33
N MET A 121 -12.40 -17.29 2.60
CA MET A 121 -11.88 -18.08 3.73
C MET A 121 -12.41 -19.52 3.71
N HIS A 122 -13.62 -19.75 3.20
CA HIS A 122 -14.26 -21.07 3.12
C HIS A 122 -13.69 -21.95 2.00
N GLU A 123 -12.71 -21.43 1.26
CA GLU A 123 -11.95 -22.14 0.24
C GLU A 123 -10.49 -22.35 0.66
N ARG A 124 -10.09 -21.85 1.84
CA ARG A 124 -8.70 -21.96 2.32
C ARG A 124 -8.53 -23.18 3.22
N PRO A 125 -7.58 -24.08 2.94
CA PRO A 125 -7.47 -25.36 3.63
C PRO A 125 -7.13 -25.20 5.12
N ILE A 126 -7.79 -26.00 5.95
CA ILE A 126 -7.52 -26.18 7.38
C ILE A 126 -7.57 -27.67 7.81
N GLY A 127 -7.94 -28.56 6.89
CA GLY A 127 -8.11 -30.01 7.10
C GLY A 127 -7.03 -30.66 7.94
N ASP A 128 -5.77 -30.59 7.52
CA ASP A 128 -4.66 -31.25 8.23
C ASP A 128 -4.51 -30.79 9.69
N LEU A 129 -4.85 -29.54 10.00
CA LEU A 129 -4.85 -29.05 11.38
C LEU A 129 -6.01 -29.64 12.18
N VAL A 130 -7.22 -29.66 11.61
CA VAL A 130 -8.40 -30.25 12.25
C VAL A 130 -8.18 -31.75 12.47
N ASP A 131 -7.58 -32.45 11.52
CA ASP A 131 -7.26 -33.88 11.65
C ASP A 131 -6.23 -34.12 12.76
N ALA A 132 -5.21 -33.27 12.89
CA ALA A 132 -4.26 -33.33 14.01
C ALA A 132 -4.94 -33.07 15.38
N LEU A 133 -5.89 -32.14 15.45
CA LEU A 133 -6.66 -31.86 16.68
C LEU A 133 -7.66 -32.99 16.98
N ARG A 134 -8.29 -33.59 15.97
CA ARG A 134 -9.17 -34.75 16.13
C ARG A 134 -8.41 -36.00 16.56
N GLN A 135 -7.17 -36.20 16.11
CA GLN A 135 -6.26 -37.25 16.64
C GLN A 135 -6.07 -37.12 18.15
N LEU A 136 -6.09 -35.89 18.69
CA LEU A 136 -6.04 -35.65 20.14
C LEU A 136 -7.37 -35.90 20.85
N GLY A 137 -8.46 -36.12 20.13
CA GLY A 137 -9.81 -36.26 20.71
C GLY A 137 -10.63 -34.97 20.72
N CYS A 138 -10.14 -33.88 20.11
CA CYS A 138 -10.90 -32.64 20.02
C CYS A 138 -12.11 -32.81 19.10
N GLN A 139 -13.29 -32.40 19.55
CA GLN A 139 -14.51 -32.32 18.75
C GLN A 139 -14.56 -31.00 17.99
N ILE A 140 -14.38 -31.08 16.67
CA ILE A 140 -14.43 -29.94 15.75
C ILE A 140 -15.25 -30.37 14.53
N ASP A 141 -16.29 -29.63 14.19
CA ASP A 141 -17.18 -29.89 13.05
C ASP A 141 -16.96 -28.88 11.94
N TYR A 142 -17.08 -29.32 10.69
CA TYR A 142 -17.19 -28.43 9.53
C TYR A 142 -18.66 -28.03 9.37
N LEU A 143 -18.94 -26.74 9.29
CA LEU A 143 -20.30 -26.22 9.08
C LEU A 143 -20.63 -26.02 7.58
N GLY A 144 -19.64 -26.22 6.71
CA GLY A 144 -19.74 -26.11 5.26
C GLY A 144 -19.06 -27.28 4.57
N ASN A 145 -17.97 -27.01 3.84
CA ASN A 145 -17.21 -28.03 3.12
C ASN A 145 -16.16 -28.69 4.02
N ASP A 146 -16.04 -30.01 3.95
CA ASP A 146 -14.99 -30.75 4.65
C ASP A 146 -13.59 -30.23 4.29
N GLY A 147 -12.78 -29.99 5.31
CA GLY A 147 -11.41 -29.48 5.17
C GLY A 147 -11.28 -27.96 5.12
N TYR A 148 -12.40 -27.22 5.18
CA TYR A 148 -12.45 -25.76 5.06
C TYR A 148 -13.36 -25.11 6.13
N PRO A 149 -13.09 -23.88 6.57
CA PRO A 149 -14.02 -23.12 7.41
C PRO A 149 -15.39 -22.91 6.72
N PRO A 150 -16.49 -22.63 7.45
CA PRO A 150 -16.56 -22.38 8.90
C PRO A 150 -16.43 -23.64 9.76
N LEU A 151 -15.95 -23.46 11.00
CA LEU A 151 -15.75 -24.53 11.98
C LEU A 151 -16.59 -24.31 13.23
N ARG A 152 -17.04 -25.39 13.87
CA ARG A 152 -17.58 -25.39 15.23
C ARG A 152 -16.70 -26.21 16.16
N ILE A 153 -16.33 -25.64 17.30
CA ILE A 153 -15.70 -26.34 18.43
C ILE A 153 -16.80 -26.55 19.48
N ALA A 154 -17.06 -27.80 19.85
CA ALA A 154 -18.23 -28.19 20.64
C ALA A 154 -17.86 -28.72 22.04
N HIS A 155 -17.10 -27.96 22.82
CA HIS A 155 -16.58 -28.39 24.13
C HIS A 155 -17.32 -27.71 25.31
N ALA A 156 -18.65 -27.65 25.25
CA ALA A 156 -19.48 -26.99 26.27
C ALA A 156 -19.23 -27.51 27.70
N ASN A 157 -18.87 -28.80 27.82
CA ASN A 157 -18.60 -29.47 29.09
C ASN A 157 -17.09 -29.55 29.43
N GLY A 158 -16.26 -28.73 28.79
CA GLY A 158 -14.81 -28.76 28.91
C GLY A 158 -14.12 -29.59 27.83
N VAL A 159 -12.79 -29.53 27.82
CA VAL A 159 -11.95 -30.24 26.83
C VAL A 159 -12.05 -31.75 27.03
N PRO A 160 -12.26 -32.55 25.96
CA PRO A 160 -12.23 -34.00 26.04
C PRO A 160 -10.90 -34.55 26.60
N ALA A 161 -10.90 -35.78 27.09
CA ALA A 161 -9.66 -36.45 27.49
C ALA A 161 -8.71 -36.57 26.30
N LEU A 162 -7.55 -35.90 26.36
CA LEU A 162 -6.64 -35.78 25.22
C LEU A 162 -5.77 -37.02 25.05
N ALA A 163 -5.65 -37.50 23.81
CA ALA A 163 -4.80 -38.63 23.43
C ALA A 163 -3.33 -38.22 23.29
N LEU A 164 -2.65 -37.98 24.42
CA LEU A 164 -1.27 -37.46 24.47
C LEU A 164 -0.18 -38.55 24.55
N ALA A 165 -0.56 -39.82 24.68
CA ALA A 165 0.37 -40.94 24.84
C ALA A 165 1.17 -41.28 23.57
N THR A 166 0.68 -40.85 22.40
CA THR A 166 1.31 -41.06 21.10
C THR A 166 1.65 -39.73 20.44
N PRO A 167 2.75 -39.64 19.66
CA PRO A 167 3.06 -38.43 18.92
C PRO A 167 1.93 -37.99 17.99
N ILE A 168 1.60 -36.69 18.01
CA ILE A 168 0.65 -36.07 17.08
C ILE A 168 1.31 -36.01 15.71
N ARG A 169 0.64 -36.50 14.67
CA ARG A 169 1.17 -36.45 13.30
C ARG A 169 0.55 -35.32 12.51
N VAL A 170 1.40 -34.50 11.89
CA VAL A 170 1.00 -33.41 11.00
C VAL A 170 1.85 -33.41 9.74
N ARG A 171 1.23 -33.12 8.59
CA ARG A 171 1.95 -33.03 7.31
C ARG A 171 2.85 -31.80 7.28
N GLY A 172 4.10 -32.00 6.86
CA GLY A 172 5.10 -30.94 6.73
C GLY A 172 5.10 -30.21 5.39
N ASP A 173 4.49 -30.82 4.37
CA ASP A 173 4.62 -30.46 2.94
C ASP A 173 3.47 -29.59 2.42
N VAL A 174 2.44 -29.33 3.24
CA VAL A 174 1.25 -28.56 2.83
C VAL A 174 1.34 -27.10 3.29
N SER A 175 1.50 -26.86 4.59
CA SER A 175 1.53 -25.51 5.16
C SER A 175 2.22 -25.45 6.53
N SER A 176 3.14 -24.51 6.71
CA SER A 176 3.79 -24.25 8.00
C SER A 176 2.82 -23.72 9.07
N GLN A 177 1.65 -23.22 8.66
CA GLN A 177 0.66 -22.66 9.60
C GLN A 177 0.05 -23.74 10.49
N PHE A 178 -0.06 -24.99 10.02
CA PHE A 178 -0.66 -26.07 10.81
C PHE A 178 0.28 -26.51 11.94
N LEU A 179 1.54 -26.79 11.62
CA LEU A 179 2.56 -27.08 12.64
C LEU A 179 2.75 -25.88 13.59
N THR A 180 2.76 -24.64 13.07
CA THR A 180 2.81 -23.44 13.91
C THR A 180 1.63 -23.39 14.91
N ALA A 181 0.41 -23.61 14.43
CA ALA A 181 -0.79 -23.58 15.28
C ALA A 181 -0.70 -24.63 16.39
N LEU A 182 -0.26 -25.84 16.07
CA LEU A 182 -0.04 -26.92 17.06
C LEU A 182 1.05 -26.54 18.07
N LEU A 183 2.19 -26.03 17.60
CA LEU A 183 3.30 -25.61 18.48
C LEU A 183 2.89 -24.50 19.47
N MET A 184 1.97 -23.62 19.07
CA MET A 184 1.44 -22.57 19.93
C MET A 184 0.32 -23.06 20.87
N ALA A 185 -0.47 -24.06 20.45
CA ALA A 185 -1.61 -24.52 21.24
C ALA A 185 -1.21 -25.60 22.25
N LEU A 186 -0.37 -26.57 21.86
CA LEU A 186 -0.06 -27.74 22.68
C LEU A 186 0.63 -27.47 24.03
N PRO A 187 1.37 -26.37 24.26
CA PRO A 187 1.82 -26.01 25.60
C PRO A 187 0.68 -25.91 26.63
N LEU A 188 -0.55 -25.62 26.19
CA LEU A 188 -1.75 -25.58 27.05
C LEU A 188 -2.14 -26.96 27.60
N ALA A 189 -1.75 -28.04 26.93
CA ALA A 189 -2.02 -29.42 27.32
C ALA A 189 -0.81 -30.11 27.99
N ALA A 190 0.36 -29.49 27.99
CA ALA A 190 1.62 -30.08 28.48
C ALA A 190 1.77 -30.00 30.01
N GLY A 191 0.70 -30.23 30.77
CA GLY A 191 0.69 -30.04 32.23
C GLY A 191 1.49 -31.11 33.00
N SER A 192 1.33 -32.39 32.64
CA SER A 192 1.86 -33.53 33.40
C SER A 192 2.84 -34.42 32.63
N GLN A 193 2.94 -34.26 31.32
CA GLN A 193 3.83 -35.04 30.46
C GLN A 193 4.31 -34.22 29.27
N ASN A 194 5.40 -34.67 28.65
CA ASN A 194 5.89 -34.10 27.40
C ASN A 194 4.88 -34.37 26.28
N ILE A 195 4.75 -33.42 25.35
CA ILE A 195 3.95 -33.59 24.14
C ILE A 195 4.88 -33.63 22.94
N VAL A 196 4.66 -34.61 22.07
CA VAL A 196 5.51 -34.85 20.89
C VAL A 196 4.70 -34.67 19.62
N ILE A 197 5.25 -33.93 18.67
CA ILE A 197 4.71 -33.77 17.31
C ILE A 197 5.69 -34.38 16.32
N ASP A 198 5.23 -35.31 15.49
CA ASP A 198 5.98 -35.88 14.36
C ASP A 198 5.51 -35.25 13.04
N VAL A 199 6.46 -34.72 12.27
CA VAL A 199 6.22 -34.18 10.93
C VAL A 199 6.26 -35.31 9.90
N VAL A 200 5.17 -35.45 9.15
CA VAL A 200 5.06 -36.41 8.05
C VAL A 200 5.51 -35.74 6.74
N GLY A 201 6.49 -36.33 6.06
CA GLY A 201 7.03 -35.82 4.80
C GLY A 201 8.10 -34.74 5.00
N GLU A 202 8.40 -34.00 3.93
CA GLU A 202 9.37 -32.90 3.97
C GLU A 202 8.74 -31.65 4.60
N LEU A 203 9.42 -31.05 5.58
CA LEU A 203 8.97 -29.79 6.17
C LEU A 203 9.34 -28.61 5.27
N ILE A 204 8.33 -28.01 4.64
CA ILE A 204 8.48 -26.76 3.91
C ILE A 204 8.44 -25.56 4.87
N SER A 205 8.93 -24.39 4.42
CA SER A 205 8.72 -23.13 5.14
C SER A 205 9.29 -23.13 6.58
N LYS A 206 10.41 -23.85 6.81
CA LYS A 206 11.17 -23.91 8.08
C LYS A 206 11.38 -22.53 8.75
N PRO A 207 11.67 -21.43 8.02
CA PRO A 207 11.77 -20.10 8.61
C PRO A 207 10.58 -19.69 9.48
N TYR A 208 9.35 -20.01 9.05
CA TYR A 208 8.14 -19.67 9.80
C TYR A 208 7.99 -20.49 11.08
N ILE A 209 8.53 -21.71 11.11
CA ILE A 209 8.59 -22.52 12.32
C ILE A 209 9.66 -21.95 13.26
N ALA A 210 10.83 -21.57 12.74
CA ALA A 210 11.90 -20.95 13.52
C ALA A 210 11.44 -19.66 14.23
N ILE A 211 10.71 -18.78 13.55
CA ILE A 211 10.10 -17.59 14.18
C ILE A 211 9.18 -18.00 15.33
N THR A 212 8.33 -19.01 15.12
CA THR A 212 7.43 -19.53 16.16
C THR A 212 8.21 -20.01 17.38
N LEU A 213 9.25 -20.82 17.20
CA LEU A 213 10.07 -21.33 18.31
C LEU A 213 10.75 -20.20 19.10
N GLN A 214 11.29 -19.20 18.40
CA GLN A 214 11.92 -18.04 19.05
C GLN A 214 10.91 -17.19 19.82
N LEU A 215 9.71 -16.97 19.28
CA LEU A 215 8.65 -16.26 19.99
C LEU A 215 8.14 -17.06 21.18
N LEU A 216 7.94 -18.38 21.04
CA LEU A 216 7.56 -19.26 22.15
C LEU A 216 8.56 -19.15 23.31
N ALA A 217 9.86 -19.16 23.02
CA ALA A 217 10.89 -19.02 24.04
C ALA A 217 10.79 -17.67 24.80
N ARG A 218 10.46 -16.58 24.10
CA ARG A 218 10.22 -15.26 24.72
C ARG A 218 9.00 -15.25 25.65
N PHE A 219 8.03 -16.13 25.42
CA PHE A 219 6.84 -16.31 26.27
C PHE A 219 6.98 -17.49 27.25
N GLY A 220 8.21 -17.96 27.50
CA GLY A 220 8.53 -18.98 28.51
C GLY A 220 8.35 -20.43 28.06
N ILE A 221 8.10 -20.68 26.76
CA ILE A 221 7.94 -22.03 26.21
C ILE A 221 9.16 -22.43 25.41
N VAL A 222 9.90 -23.42 25.91
CA VAL A 222 11.02 -24.03 25.17
C VAL A 222 10.53 -25.28 24.48
N VAL A 223 10.74 -25.35 23.17
CA VAL A 223 10.42 -26.52 22.35
C VAL A 223 11.71 -27.06 21.75
N GLU A 224 12.03 -28.30 22.06
CA GLU A 224 13.16 -29.01 21.46
C GLU A 224 12.73 -29.60 20.12
N HIS A 225 13.65 -29.66 19.16
CA HIS A 225 13.37 -30.34 17.89
C HIS A 225 14.55 -31.18 17.41
N GLN A 226 14.24 -32.26 16.70
CA GLN A 226 15.21 -33.20 16.14
C GLN A 226 15.08 -33.15 14.62
N ASN A 227 16.06 -32.52 13.96
CA ASN A 227 16.13 -32.39 12.49
C ASN A 227 14.86 -31.85 11.81
N TRP A 228 14.06 -31.06 12.53
CA TRP A 228 12.76 -30.54 12.08
C TRP A 228 11.70 -31.62 11.79
N GLN A 229 11.97 -32.87 12.16
CA GLN A 229 11.05 -34.00 11.97
C GLN A 229 10.24 -34.33 13.23
N ARG A 230 10.78 -33.99 14.41
CA ARG A 230 10.12 -34.20 15.69
C ARG A 230 10.28 -32.97 16.57
N PHE A 231 9.20 -32.53 17.20
CA PHE A 231 9.17 -31.42 18.14
C PHE A 231 8.65 -31.92 19.50
N THR A 232 9.32 -31.53 20.59
CA THR A 232 8.99 -31.93 21.95
C THR A 232 8.73 -30.70 22.80
N ILE A 233 7.53 -30.63 23.37
CA ILE A 233 7.11 -29.59 24.32
C ILE A 233 7.22 -30.19 25.71
N ALA A 234 7.96 -29.53 26.59
CA ALA A 234 8.25 -30.05 27.93
C ALA A 234 7.02 -30.05 28.85
N ALA A 235 6.92 -31.07 29.70
CA ALA A 235 5.94 -31.11 30.80
C ALA A 235 6.09 -29.88 31.71
N GLY A 236 4.97 -29.35 32.20
CA GLY A 236 4.93 -28.15 33.03
C GLY A 236 5.03 -26.83 32.26
N SER A 237 5.03 -26.86 30.92
CA SER A 237 5.02 -25.66 30.08
C SER A 237 3.89 -24.71 30.45
N ARG A 238 4.21 -23.43 30.65
CA ARG A 238 3.23 -22.38 30.98
C ARG A 238 3.61 -21.06 30.33
N TYR A 239 2.65 -20.43 29.67
CA TYR A 239 2.85 -19.12 29.07
C TYR A 239 3.00 -18.02 30.11
N GLN A 240 4.04 -17.21 29.96
CA GLN A 240 4.31 -16.03 30.77
C GLN A 240 4.49 -14.81 29.89
N SER A 241 3.91 -13.69 30.31
CA SER A 241 4.15 -12.42 29.62
C SER A 241 5.63 -12.02 29.73
N PRO A 242 6.29 -11.59 28.64
CA PRO A 242 7.61 -10.97 28.70
C PRO A 242 7.57 -9.53 29.25
N GLY A 243 6.40 -9.02 29.65
CA GLY A 243 6.17 -7.63 30.02
C GLY A 243 6.03 -6.72 28.79
N ALA A 244 7.04 -6.69 27.93
CA ALA A 244 7.03 -5.92 26.68
C ALA A 244 7.68 -6.66 25.51
N ILE A 245 7.17 -6.42 24.30
CA ILE A 245 7.71 -6.99 23.06
C ILE A 245 7.54 -6.03 21.90
N HIS A 246 8.60 -5.83 21.12
CA HIS A 246 8.55 -5.13 19.84
C HIS A 246 8.33 -6.12 18.70
N VAL A 247 7.41 -5.79 17.82
CA VAL A 247 7.23 -6.48 16.54
C VAL A 247 8.24 -5.92 15.55
N GLU A 248 9.14 -6.77 15.05
CA GLU A 248 10.05 -6.39 13.96
C GLU A 248 9.25 -6.01 12.72
N ALA A 249 9.75 -5.05 11.94
CA ALA A 249 9.19 -4.74 10.64
C ALA A 249 9.32 -5.92 9.67
N ASP A 250 8.41 -5.99 8.69
CA ASP A 250 8.32 -7.17 7.83
C ASP A 250 9.55 -7.34 6.91
N ALA A 251 10.30 -8.43 7.11
CA ALA A 251 11.50 -8.71 6.32
C ALA A 251 11.19 -9.00 4.85
N SER A 252 10.01 -9.57 4.55
CA SER A 252 9.58 -9.72 3.17
C SER A 252 9.27 -8.37 2.52
N SER A 253 8.60 -7.45 3.21
CA SER A 253 8.40 -6.09 2.72
C SER A 253 9.71 -5.30 2.57
N ALA A 254 10.70 -5.58 3.42
CA ALA A 254 12.03 -5.01 3.29
C ALA A 254 12.71 -5.38 1.97
N SER A 255 12.42 -6.57 1.41
CA SER A 255 12.99 -7.00 0.14
C SER A 255 12.77 -6.00 -1.00
N TYR A 256 11.62 -5.31 -1.03
CA TYR A 256 11.31 -4.33 -2.07
C TYR A 256 12.25 -3.11 -2.01
N PHE A 257 12.57 -2.64 -0.81
CA PHE A 257 13.44 -1.49 -0.60
C PHE A 257 14.93 -1.87 -0.64
N ILE A 258 15.27 -3.12 -0.30
CA ILE A 258 16.59 -3.69 -0.59
C ILE A 258 16.79 -3.75 -2.10
N ALA A 259 15.82 -4.26 -2.85
CA ALA A 259 15.89 -4.32 -4.31
C ALA A 259 15.93 -2.92 -4.92
N LEU A 260 15.12 -1.98 -4.43
CA LEU A 260 15.14 -0.58 -4.87
C LEU A 260 16.53 0.04 -4.71
N GLY A 261 17.15 -0.09 -3.54
CA GLY A 261 18.50 0.39 -3.30
C GLY A 261 19.56 -0.33 -4.16
N ALA A 262 19.31 -1.60 -4.53
CA ALA A 262 20.20 -2.39 -5.37
C ALA A 262 20.10 -2.08 -6.87
N ILE A 263 18.94 -1.64 -7.38
CA ILE A 263 18.74 -1.36 -8.81
C ILE A 263 18.92 0.12 -9.17
N THR A 264 18.69 1.02 -8.22
CA THR A 264 18.67 2.46 -8.49
C THR A 264 20.01 3.14 -8.21
N SER A 265 20.29 4.18 -8.98
CA SER A 265 21.37 5.10 -8.65
C SER A 265 20.97 5.98 -7.46
N SER A 266 21.96 6.54 -6.76
CA SER A 266 21.70 7.45 -5.64
C SER A 266 20.98 8.71 -6.11
N ALA A 267 19.89 9.06 -5.44
CA ALA A 267 19.24 10.36 -5.53
C ALA A 267 20.20 11.50 -5.16
N SER A 268 20.04 12.68 -5.79
CA SER A 268 20.89 13.86 -5.56
C SER A 268 21.06 14.17 -4.06
N GLY A 269 22.25 13.91 -3.51
CA GLY A 269 22.60 14.15 -2.10
C GLY A 269 22.28 13.02 -1.11
N GLN A 270 21.62 11.93 -1.52
CA GLN A 270 21.27 10.80 -0.66
C GLN A 270 21.78 9.49 -1.26
N LYS A 271 22.83 8.91 -0.64
CA LYS A 271 23.45 7.68 -1.13
C LYS A 271 22.69 6.43 -0.69
N GLY A 272 21.73 5.98 -1.50
CA GLY A 272 21.00 4.72 -1.30
C GLY A 272 19.81 4.81 -0.36
N ILE A 273 19.25 3.65 -0.02
CA ILE A 273 18.03 3.50 0.79
C ILE A 273 18.38 2.99 2.19
N LYS A 274 17.89 3.69 3.22
CA LYS A 274 17.95 3.22 4.60
C LYS A 274 16.58 2.67 5.01
N ILE A 275 16.58 1.48 5.56
CA ILE A 275 15.41 0.79 6.09
C ILE A 275 15.50 0.78 7.61
N GLN A 276 14.41 1.17 8.28
CA GLN A 276 14.27 1.11 9.74
C GLN A 276 13.27 0.03 10.15
N GLY A 277 13.47 -0.56 11.33
CA GLY A 277 12.56 -1.53 11.93
C GLY A 277 12.91 -3.00 11.64
N VAL A 278 13.91 -3.25 10.80
CA VAL A 278 14.46 -4.59 10.54
C VAL A 278 15.95 -4.48 10.23
N GLY A 279 16.73 -5.44 10.70
CA GLY A 279 18.19 -5.46 10.56
C GLY A 279 18.75 -6.86 10.34
N LEU A 280 20.08 -6.98 10.32
CA LEU A 280 20.79 -8.23 9.99
C LEU A 280 20.58 -9.35 11.03
N GLU A 281 20.11 -9.00 12.23
CA GLU A 281 19.84 -9.94 13.33
C GLU A 281 18.36 -10.33 13.44
N SER A 282 17.53 -9.95 12.46
CA SER A 282 16.10 -10.27 12.42
C SER A 282 15.84 -11.77 12.55
N ILE A 283 14.84 -12.13 13.35
CA ILE A 283 14.43 -13.55 13.52
C ILE A 283 13.70 -14.10 12.29
N GLN A 284 13.25 -13.22 11.40
CA GLN A 284 12.52 -13.58 10.19
C GLN A 284 13.46 -14.11 9.12
N GLY A 285 13.23 -15.33 8.60
CA GLY A 285 14.15 -15.92 7.62
C GLY A 285 14.25 -15.16 6.30
N ASP A 286 13.23 -14.40 5.92
CA ASP A 286 13.25 -13.55 4.72
C ASP A 286 14.35 -12.46 4.77
N ILE A 287 14.93 -12.16 5.94
CA ILE A 287 16.12 -11.30 6.05
C ILE A 287 17.30 -11.81 5.22
N ARG A 288 17.37 -13.13 4.99
CA ARG A 288 18.40 -13.76 4.15
C ARG A 288 18.32 -13.34 2.68
N PHE A 289 17.28 -12.61 2.27
CA PHE A 289 17.26 -11.89 0.99
C PHE A 289 18.49 -10.98 0.83
N VAL A 290 19.04 -10.44 1.92
CA VAL A 290 20.30 -9.68 1.92
C VAL A 290 21.47 -10.49 1.34
N GLU A 291 21.54 -11.80 1.63
CA GLU A 291 22.58 -12.69 1.09
C GLU A 291 22.44 -12.80 -0.44
N ALA A 292 21.22 -13.02 -0.93
CA ALA A 292 20.93 -13.11 -2.35
C ALA A 292 21.21 -11.78 -3.10
N ALA A 293 20.77 -10.66 -2.53
CA ALA A 293 21.00 -9.34 -3.10
C ALA A 293 22.51 -9.00 -3.15
N ARG A 294 23.28 -9.33 -2.10
CA ARG A 294 24.75 -9.22 -2.11
C ARG A 294 25.39 -10.11 -3.18
N ALA A 295 24.89 -11.34 -3.36
CA ALA A 295 25.38 -12.25 -4.40
C ALA A 295 25.10 -11.72 -5.82
N MET A 296 24.03 -10.94 -6.00
CA MET A 296 23.75 -10.20 -7.24
C MET A 296 24.59 -8.93 -7.40
N GLY A 297 25.28 -8.44 -6.36
CA GLY A 297 26.16 -7.27 -6.43
C GLY A 297 25.70 -6.04 -5.64
N ALA A 298 24.59 -6.13 -4.89
CA ALA A 298 24.16 -5.05 -4.01
C ALA A 298 25.14 -4.83 -2.85
N VAL A 299 25.38 -3.57 -2.50
CA VAL A 299 26.18 -3.18 -1.33
C VAL A 299 25.24 -2.93 -0.16
N ILE A 300 25.28 -3.81 0.84
CA ILE A 300 24.36 -3.77 1.98
C ILE A 300 25.16 -3.74 3.28
N THR A 301 24.90 -2.75 4.12
CA THR A 301 25.33 -2.70 5.52
C THR A 301 24.10 -2.67 6.43
N GLY A 302 24.27 -2.96 7.72
CA GLY A 302 23.14 -3.00 8.63
C GLY A 302 23.56 -3.23 10.07
N GLY A 303 22.63 -2.98 10.98
CA GLY A 303 22.73 -3.31 12.40
C GLY A 303 21.55 -4.18 12.86
N PRO A 304 21.23 -4.19 14.16
CA PRO A 304 20.15 -5.03 14.69
C PRO A 304 18.74 -4.65 14.17
N ASN A 305 18.49 -3.36 13.95
CA ASN A 305 17.15 -2.84 13.61
C ASN A 305 17.13 -1.87 12.41
N TRP A 306 18.17 -1.90 11.59
CA TRP A 306 18.25 -1.08 10.38
C TRP A 306 19.11 -1.75 9.30
N LEU A 307 18.83 -1.41 8.04
CA LEU A 307 19.65 -1.76 6.87
C LEU A 307 19.95 -0.50 6.05
N HIS A 308 21.08 -0.48 5.37
CA HIS A 308 21.42 0.55 4.38
C HIS A 308 21.92 -0.12 3.10
N ILE A 309 21.28 0.22 1.99
CA ILE A 309 21.44 -0.45 0.72
C ILE A 309 21.84 0.54 -0.36
N GLN A 310 22.87 0.17 -1.12
CA GLN A 310 23.40 0.91 -2.25
C GLN A 310 23.60 -0.03 -3.44
N ARG A 311 23.43 0.51 -4.63
CA ARG A 311 23.78 -0.16 -5.87
C ARG A 311 25.30 -0.28 -5.99
N GLY A 312 25.79 -1.37 -6.57
CA GLY A 312 27.19 -1.51 -6.93
C GLY A 312 27.63 -0.46 -7.96
N GLU A 313 28.94 -0.25 -8.07
CA GLU A 313 29.50 0.65 -9.08
C GLU A 313 29.43 0.00 -10.47
N PRO A 314 29.35 0.77 -11.57
CA PRO A 314 29.43 0.23 -12.92
C PRO A 314 30.68 -0.63 -13.13
N GLY A 315 30.50 -1.88 -13.59
CA GLY A 315 31.58 -2.87 -13.72
C GLY A 315 31.99 -3.56 -12.41
N GLN A 316 31.46 -3.11 -11.26
CA GLN A 316 31.70 -3.68 -9.94
C GLN A 316 30.39 -3.76 -9.13
N GLY A 317 29.55 -4.74 -9.48
CA GLY A 317 28.24 -4.95 -8.87
C GLY A 317 27.08 -4.27 -9.61
N TRP A 318 27.35 -3.60 -10.74
CA TRP A 318 26.34 -3.12 -11.68
C TRP A 318 26.75 -3.30 -13.16
N PRO A 319 25.89 -3.81 -14.07
CA PRO A 319 24.57 -4.41 -13.83
C PRO A 319 24.61 -5.51 -12.77
N LEU A 320 23.45 -5.88 -12.23
CA LEU A 320 23.42 -6.98 -11.25
C LEU A 320 23.93 -8.27 -11.91
N LYS A 321 24.43 -9.20 -11.11
CA LYS A 321 24.84 -10.53 -11.58
C LYS A 321 23.65 -11.48 -11.47
N ALA A 322 23.40 -12.27 -12.52
CA ALA A 322 22.43 -13.35 -12.45
C ALA A 322 22.87 -14.44 -11.45
N ILE A 323 21.90 -15.03 -10.75
CA ILE A 323 22.13 -16.07 -9.73
C ILE A 323 21.32 -17.33 -10.03
N ASP A 324 21.79 -18.47 -9.53
CA ASP A 324 21.01 -19.70 -9.42
C ASP A 324 20.84 -20.03 -7.93
N LEU A 325 19.60 -19.94 -7.42
CA LEU A 325 19.32 -19.98 -5.99
C LEU A 325 18.20 -20.96 -5.64
N ASP A 326 18.43 -21.72 -4.57
CA ASP A 326 17.37 -22.42 -3.83
C ASP A 326 16.65 -21.43 -2.90
N CYS A 327 15.36 -21.21 -3.16
CA CYS A 327 14.59 -20.18 -2.47
C CYS A 327 13.78 -20.70 -1.27
N ASN A 328 13.96 -21.96 -0.84
CA ASN A 328 13.21 -22.53 0.29
C ASN A 328 13.35 -21.74 1.60
N HIS A 329 14.44 -20.99 1.76
CA HIS A 329 14.72 -20.20 2.96
C HIS A 329 14.15 -18.77 2.93
N ILE A 330 13.79 -18.28 1.75
CA ILE A 330 13.24 -16.93 1.54
C ILE A 330 12.04 -16.98 0.58
N PRO A 331 11.08 -17.92 0.77
CA PRO A 331 10.11 -18.24 -0.26
C PRO A 331 9.27 -17.03 -0.65
N ASP A 332 9.02 -16.13 0.28
CA ASP A 332 8.14 -14.99 0.08
C ASP A 332 8.89 -13.76 -0.48
N ALA A 333 10.13 -13.50 -0.03
CA ALA A 333 11.01 -12.46 -0.57
C ALA A 333 11.62 -12.80 -1.94
N ALA A 334 11.70 -14.09 -2.31
CA ALA A 334 12.30 -14.52 -3.59
C ALA A 334 11.57 -13.98 -4.83
N MET A 335 10.30 -13.59 -4.74
CA MET A 335 9.59 -12.92 -5.84
C MET A 335 10.29 -11.63 -6.27
N THR A 336 10.86 -10.89 -5.32
CA THR A 336 11.58 -9.66 -5.60
C THR A 336 12.86 -9.93 -6.40
N LEU A 337 13.52 -11.08 -6.21
CA LEU A 337 14.69 -11.49 -7.01
C LEU A 337 14.33 -11.68 -8.50
N ALA A 338 13.12 -12.17 -8.80
CA ALA A 338 12.68 -12.36 -10.18
C ALA A 338 12.51 -11.03 -10.92
N VAL A 339 12.16 -9.94 -10.23
CA VAL A 339 12.15 -8.58 -10.82
C VAL A 339 13.55 -7.98 -10.85
N MET A 340 14.38 -8.20 -9.83
CA MET A 340 15.80 -7.79 -9.88
C MET A 340 16.54 -8.42 -11.06
N ALA A 341 16.14 -9.63 -11.50
CA ALA A 341 16.70 -10.28 -12.67
C ALA A 341 16.52 -9.49 -13.97
N LEU A 342 15.54 -8.58 -14.05
CA LEU A 342 15.40 -7.65 -15.19
C LEU A 342 16.58 -6.69 -15.33
N TYR A 343 17.34 -6.48 -14.25
CA TYR A 343 18.48 -5.57 -14.15
C TYR A 343 19.82 -6.32 -14.07
N ALA A 344 19.79 -7.64 -14.28
CA ALA A 344 20.96 -8.50 -14.19
C ALA A 344 21.65 -8.71 -15.55
N GLU A 345 22.89 -9.19 -15.53
CA GLU A 345 23.57 -9.77 -16.68
C GLU A 345 23.43 -11.30 -16.60
N GLY A 346 22.81 -11.90 -17.63
CA GLY A 346 22.55 -13.34 -17.72
C GLY A 346 21.16 -13.77 -17.25
N THR A 347 20.96 -15.09 -17.10
CA THR A 347 19.68 -15.69 -16.69
C THR A 347 19.68 -16.02 -15.21
N THR A 348 18.77 -15.43 -14.45
CA THR A 348 18.56 -15.78 -13.03
C THR A 348 17.62 -16.98 -12.93
N THR A 349 18.00 -17.99 -12.15
CA THR A 349 17.20 -19.21 -11.90
C THR A 349 16.83 -19.29 -10.42
N LEU A 350 15.54 -19.32 -10.12
CA LEU A 350 15.02 -19.48 -8.76
C LEU A 350 14.34 -20.86 -8.66
N ARG A 351 14.81 -21.73 -7.77
CA ARG A 351 14.36 -23.12 -7.61
C ARG A 351 13.68 -23.36 -6.27
N ASN A 352 13.04 -24.52 -6.13
CA ASN A 352 12.36 -24.97 -4.92
C ASN A 352 11.28 -23.99 -4.45
N ILE A 353 10.51 -23.46 -5.41
CA ILE A 353 9.41 -22.53 -5.17
C ILE A 353 8.04 -23.14 -5.48
N ALA A 354 7.91 -24.49 -5.49
CA ALA A 354 6.62 -25.16 -5.76
C ALA A 354 5.45 -24.61 -4.93
N SER A 355 5.71 -24.22 -3.69
CA SER A 355 4.71 -23.64 -2.79
C SER A 355 4.06 -22.36 -3.32
N TRP A 356 4.69 -21.62 -4.25
CA TRP A 356 4.16 -20.41 -4.90
C TRP A 356 2.86 -20.67 -5.66
N ARG A 357 2.65 -21.90 -6.15
CA ARG A 357 1.46 -22.24 -6.94
C ARG A 357 0.16 -22.26 -6.14
N VAL A 358 0.26 -22.44 -4.83
CA VAL A 358 -0.88 -22.66 -3.92
C VAL A 358 -1.00 -21.57 -2.84
N LYS A 359 -0.39 -20.40 -3.07
CA LYS A 359 -0.51 -19.24 -2.17
C LYS A 359 -1.79 -18.45 -2.49
N GLU A 360 -1.74 -17.12 -2.45
CA GLU A 360 -2.85 -16.25 -2.83
C GLU A 360 -3.32 -16.48 -4.27
N THR A 361 -2.36 -16.61 -5.19
CA THR A 361 -2.50 -16.94 -6.61
C THR A 361 -1.43 -17.97 -6.99
N ASP A 362 -1.44 -18.49 -8.23
CA ASP A 362 -0.27 -19.17 -8.78
C ASP A 362 0.81 -18.13 -9.10
N ARG A 363 1.67 -17.86 -8.12
CA ARG A 363 2.68 -16.81 -8.22
C ARG A 363 3.74 -17.11 -9.26
N ILE A 364 4.01 -18.38 -9.61
CA ILE A 364 4.96 -18.71 -10.68
C ILE A 364 4.38 -18.21 -12.00
N ALA A 365 3.14 -18.63 -12.30
CA ALA A 365 2.44 -18.23 -13.52
C ALA A 365 2.24 -16.71 -13.60
N ALA A 366 1.82 -16.08 -12.50
CA ALA A 366 1.66 -14.63 -12.44
C ALA A 366 2.99 -13.90 -12.74
N MET A 367 4.06 -14.23 -12.02
CA MET A 367 5.36 -13.59 -12.25
C MET A 367 5.85 -13.79 -13.68
N ALA A 368 5.69 -14.99 -14.25
CA ALA A 368 6.14 -15.27 -15.60
C ALA A 368 5.35 -14.50 -16.67
N ASN A 369 4.03 -14.43 -16.54
CA ASN A 369 3.18 -13.65 -17.45
C ASN A 369 3.52 -12.16 -17.42
N GLU A 370 3.62 -11.60 -16.22
CA GLU A 370 3.86 -10.17 -16.05
C GLU A 370 5.30 -9.75 -16.42
N LEU A 371 6.31 -10.60 -16.16
CA LEU A 371 7.69 -10.37 -16.62
C LEU A 371 7.81 -10.41 -18.16
N ARG A 372 7.07 -11.30 -18.84
CA ARG A 372 7.05 -11.36 -20.32
C ARG A 372 6.48 -10.08 -20.93
N LYS A 373 5.49 -9.44 -20.29
CA LYS A 373 4.93 -8.16 -20.75
C LYS A 373 5.98 -7.05 -20.79
N LEU A 374 6.96 -7.07 -19.89
CA LEU A 374 8.07 -6.11 -19.81
C LEU A 374 9.19 -6.36 -20.84
N GLY A 375 9.10 -7.46 -21.62
CA GLY A 375 10.09 -7.84 -22.64
C GLY A 375 11.09 -8.91 -22.20
N ALA A 376 10.97 -9.46 -20.99
CA ALA A 376 11.86 -10.53 -20.52
C ALA A 376 11.52 -11.87 -21.17
N LYS A 377 12.53 -12.73 -21.35
CA LYS A 377 12.31 -14.15 -21.67
C LYS A 377 12.19 -14.91 -20.36
N VAL A 378 11.08 -15.64 -20.19
CA VAL A 378 10.81 -16.41 -18.97
C VAL A 378 10.52 -17.87 -19.29
N GLU A 379 11.25 -18.78 -18.63
CA GLU A 379 10.97 -20.21 -18.58
C GLU A 379 10.50 -20.57 -17.17
N GLU A 380 9.42 -21.33 -17.04
CA GLU A 380 8.87 -21.74 -15.75
C GLU A 380 8.56 -23.24 -15.74
N GLY A 381 8.70 -23.87 -14.58
CA GLY A 381 8.37 -25.28 -14.37
C GLY A 381 7.64 -25.47 -13.06
N ALA A 382 7.42 -26.72 -12.65
CA ALA A 382 6.61 -27.05 -11.47
C ALA A 382 7.06 -26.30 -10.19
N ASP A 383 8.37 -26.09 -10.04
CA ASP A 383 9.01 -25.59 -8.82
C ASP A 383 10.14 -24.57 -9.09
N PHE A 384 10.21 -24.00 -10.29
CA PHE A 384 11.23 -23.02 -10.66
C PHE A 384 10.73 -21.95 -11.63
N ILE A 385 11.45 -20.82 -11.66
CA ILE A 385 11.35 -19.79 -12.69
C ILE A 385 12.75 -19.35 -13.12
N ARG A 386 12.96 -19.15 -14.43
CA ARG A 386 14.17 -18.59 -15.03
C ARG A 386 13.83 -17.32 -15.76
N VAL A 387 14.52 -16.24 -15.42
CA VAL A 387 14.28 -14.91 -15.97
C VAL A 387 15.54 -14.43 -16.66
N THR A 388 15.45 -14.22 -17.97
CA THR A 388 16.45 -13.53 -18.77
C THR A 388 15.93 -12.13 -19.07
N PRO A 389 16.67 -11.06 -18.71
CA PRO A 389 16.25 -9.68 -18.94
C PRO A 389 16.12 -9.36 -20.44
N PRO A 390 15.43 -8.28 -20.81
CA PRO A 390 15.49 -7.74 -22.17
C PRO A 390 16.96 -7.50 -22.57
N ALA A 391 17.36 -7.96 -23.75
CA ALA A 391 18.77 -7.97 -24.17
C ALA A 391 19.31 -6.55 -24.38
N GLN A 392 18.47 -5.63 -24.82
CA GLN A 392 18.79 -4.23 -25.06
C GLN A 392 17.74 -3.29 -24.48
N ARG A 393 18.10 -2.01 -24.31
CA ARG A 393 17.17 -0.96 -23.87
C ARG A 393 15.90 -0.89 -24.74
N ALA A 394 16.02 -1.13 -26.05
CA ALA A 394 14.89 -1.10 -26.99
C ALA A 394 13.93 -2.30 -26.86
N ASP A 395 14.35 -3.38 -26.19
CA ASP A 395 13.53 -4.59 -26.01
C ASP A 395 12.58 -4.48 -24.82
N TRP A 396 12.78 -3.49 -23.95
CA TRP A 396 11.86 -3.19 -22.86
C TRP A 396 10.52 -2.68 -23.40
N LYS A 397 9.44 -3.05 -22.71
CA LYS A 397 8.08 -2.66 -23.09
C LYS A 397 7.33 -2.03 -21.91
N PRO A 398 6.49 -1.02 -22.15
CA PRO A 398 5.52 -0.59 -21.17
C PRO A 398 4.54 -1.75 -20.89
N ALA A 399 4.13 -1.92 -19.65
CA ALA A 399 3.26 -3.02 -19.26
C ALA A 399 2.17 -2.59 -18.28
N SER A 400 0.96 -3.13 -18.48
CA SER A 400 -0.09 -3.19 -17.45
C SER A 400 0.02 -4.49 -16.69
N ILE A 401 0.31 -4.36 -15.39
CA ILE A 401 0.60 -5.46 -14.49
C ILE A 401 -0.69 -5.86 -13.79
N HIS A 402 -1.20 -7.05 -14.11
CA HIS A 402 -2.32 -7.64 -13.40
C HIS A 402 -1.80 -8.19 -12.06
N THR A 403 -2.41 -7.78 -10.95
CA THR A 403 -1.90 -8.11 -9.61
C THR A 403 -2.48 -9.39 -9.04
N TYR A 404 -3.58 -9.90 -9.61
CA TYR A 404 -4.25 -11.13 -9.16
C TYR A 404 -4.69 -11.07 -7.68
N ASP A 405 -5.01 -9.86 -7.16
CA ASP A 405 -5.25 -9.60 -5.72
C ASP A 405 -4.07 -10.08 -4.82
N ASP A 406 -2.86 -10.12 -5.38
CA ASP A 406 -1.64 -10.45 -4.66
C ASP A 406 -0.73 -9.23 -4.49
N HIS A 407 -0.77 -8.67 -3.28
CA HIS A 407 0.11 -7.62 -2.79
C HIS A 407 1.58 -7.76 -3.21
N ARG A 408 2.13 -8.98 -3.26
CA ARG A 408 3.54 -9.19 -3.61
C ARG A 408 3.81 -8.93 -5.08
N VAL A 409 2.87 -9.29 -5.96
CA VAL A 409 2.98 -9.03 -7.41
C VAL A 409 3.01 -7.51 -7.61
N ALA A 410 2.07 -6.78 -7.02
CA ALA A 410 2.01 -5.32 -7.10
C ALA A 410 3.32 -4.64 -6.65
N MET A 411 3.82 -5.01 -5.47
CA MET A 411 5.04 -4.40 -4.91
C MET A 411 6.29 -4.79 -5.71
N CYS A 412 6.43 -6.06 -6.12
CA CYS A 412 7.56 -6.50 -6.95
C CYS A 412 7.63 -5.71 -8.25
N PHE A 413 6.52 -5.66 -8.99
CA PHE A 413 6.51 -5.05 -10.33
C PHE A 413 6.53 -3.53 -10.31
N SER A 414 6.22 -2.87 -9.19
CA SER A 414 6.44 -1.43 -9.05
C SER A 414 7.91 -1.03 -9.28
N LEU A 415 8.85 -1.93 -8.96
CA LEU A 415 10.29 -1.74 -9.17
C LEU A 415 10.66 -1.68 -10.66
N ALA A 416 9.85 -2.27 -11.55
CA ALA A 416 10.07 -2.22 -12.99
C ALA A 416 9.91 -0.81 -13.58
N ALA A 417 9.30 0.14 -12.84
CA ALA A 417 9.22 1.54 -13.24
C ALA A 417 10.60 2.23 -13.31
N PHE A 418 11.65 1.63 -12.72
CA PHE A 418 13.03 2.11 -12.79
C PHE A 418 13.81 1.54 -14.00
N ASN A 419 13.10 1.04 -15.01
CA ASN A 419 13.73 0.42 -16.17
C ASN A 419 14.63 1.41 -16.94
N PRO A 420 15.74 0.94 -17.54
CA PRO A 420 16.67 1.80 -18.26
C PRO A 420 16.08 2.39 -19.54
N ALA A 421 14.92 1.93 -20.00
CA ALA A 421 14.24 2.44 -21.19
C ALA A 421 13.48 3.75 -20.93
N GLY A 422 13.15 4.07 -19.67
CA GLY A 422 12.33 5.23 -19.32
C GLY A 422 10.86 5.02 -19.68
N LEU A 423 10.37 3.78 -19.56
CA LEU A 423 9.00 3.41 -19.89
C LEU A 423 8.12 3.36 -18.62
N PRO A 424 6.86 3.77 -18.69
CA PRO A 424 5.95 3.70 -17.55
C PRO A 424 5.45 2.26 -17.31
N VAL A 425 5.00 2.00 -16.08
CA VAL A 425 4.39 0.73 -15.67
C VAL A 425 3.06 1.01 -15.00
N ARG A 426 2.00 0.31 -15.40
CA ARG A 426 0.69 0.36 -14.73
C ARG A 426 0.58 -0.80 -13.75
N ILE A 427 0.18 -0.51 -12.51
CA ILE A 427 -0.19 -1.53 -11.52
C ILE A 427 -1.72 -1.56 -11.40
N GLU A 428 -2.36 -2.66 -11.76
CA GLU A 428 -3.80 -2.86 -11.59
C GLU A 428 -4.15 -3.19 -10.14
N ASP A 429 -5.27 -2.70 -9.62
CA ASP A 429 -5.66 -2.88 -8.21
C ASP A 429 -4.51 -2.63 -7.20
N PRO A 430 -3.93 -1.42 -7.17
CA PRO A 430 -2.85 -1.08 -6.25
C PRO A 430 -3.23 -1.25 -4.77
N LYS A 431 -4.52 -1.29 -4.44
CA LYS A 431 -5.01 -1.42 -3.06
C LYS A 431 -4.70 -2.80 -2.45
N CYS A 432 -4.47 -3.83 -3.26
CA CYS A 432 -4.16 -5.17 -2.77
C CYS A 432 -2.94 -5.18 -1.81
N VAL A 433 -2.02 -4.21 -1.91
CA VAL A 433 -0.87 -4.03 -1.00
C VAL A 433 -1.27 -3.88 0.48
N ALA A 434 -2.48 -3.42 0.76
CA ALA A 434 -3.00 -3.20 2.12
C ALA A 434 -3.02 -4.45 3.00
N LYS A 435 -2.90 -5.64 2.41
CA LYS A 435 -2.75 -6.90 3.13
C LYS A 435 -1.49 -6.97 4.00
N THR A 436 -0.45 -6.23 3.66
CA THR A 436 0.84 -6.25 4.39
C THR A 436 1.52 -4.90 4.50
N PHE A 437 1.27 -3.98 3.57
CA PHE A 437 1.88 -2.65 3.54
C PHE A 437 0.90 -1.61 2.97
N PRO A 438 -0.08 -1.15 3.78
CA PRO A 438 -1.13 -0.19 3.42
C PRO A 438 -0.71 1.06 2.66
N ASP A 439 0.45 1.61 2.99
CA ASP A 439 1.01 2.85 2.45
C ASP A 439 2.26 2.62 1.59
N TYR A 440 2.37 1.42 0.98
CA TYR A 440 3.52 1.03 0.18
C TYR A 440 3.89 2.04 -0.92
N PHE A 441 2.91 2.46 -1.72
CA PHE A 441 3.18 3.38 -2.84
C PHE A 441 3.55 4.78 -2.35
N GLU A 442 2.96 5.23 -1.24
CA GLU A 442 3.39 6.46 -0.56
C GLU A 442 4.84 6.35 -0.07
N ALA A 443 5.23 5.21 0.52
CA ALA A 443 6.60 4.94 0.94
C ALA A 443 7.56 4.83 -0.25
N LEU A 444 7.13 4.25 -1.37
CA LEU A 444 7.91 4.21 -2.61
C LEU A 444 8.15 5.62 -3.16
N PHE A 445 7.09 6.42 -3.29
CA PHE A 445 7.19 7.79 -3.82
C PHE A 445 7.91 8.77 -2.90
N SER A 446 8.01 8.49 -1.60
CA SER A 446 8.77 9.34 -0.67
C SER A 446 10.29 9.25 -0.87
N VAL A 447 10.77 8.14 -1.45
CA VAL A 447 12.18 7.90 -1.74
C VAL A 447 12.50 7.87 -3.24
N ALA A 448 11.50 7.78 -4.12
CA ALA A 448 11.69 7.78 -5.57
C ALA A 448 11.86 9.20 -6.12
N GLN A 449 12.69 9.32 -7.16
CA GLN A 449 12.92 10.55 -7.91
C GLN A 449 12.84 10.27 -9.41
N THR A 450 12.35 11.26 -10.14
CA THR A 450 12.34 11.28 -11.60
C THR A 450 12.48 12.71 -12.09
N ALA A 451 12.94 12.89 -13.32
CA ALA A 451 12.92 14.17 -13.99
C ALA A 451 11.50 14.76 -13.99
N THR A 452 11.38 16.05 -13.67
CA THR A 452 10.07 16.68 -13.46
C THR A 452 9.17 16.56 -14.69
N ASP A 453 9.75 16.59 -15.89
CA ASP A 453 9.08 16.40 -17.18
C ASP A 453 8.47 15.00 -17.38
N HIS A 454 8.99 13.96 -16.71
CA HIS A 454 8.38 12.62 -16.71
C HIS A 454 7.12 12.52 -15.84
N ILE A 455 6.87 13.45 -14.92
CA ILE A 455 5.68 13.43 -14.07
C ILE A 455 4.48 13.94 -14.89
N PRO A 456 3.48 13.11 -15.22
CA PRO A 456 2.40 13.51 -16.10
C PRO A 456 1.54 14.64 -15.53
N VAL A 457 1.08 15.55 -16.39
CA VAL A 457 0.18 16.65 -16.05
C VAL A 457 -1.04 16.61 -16.97
N ILE A 458 -2.24 16.65 -16.38
CA ILE A 458 -3.50 16.89 -17.09
C ILE A 458 -3.95 18.30 -16.75
N CYS A 459 -4.10 19.15 -17.75
CA CYS A 459 -4.64 20.49 -17.59
C CYS A 459 -6.14 20.48 -17.89
N ILE A 460 -6.96 21.04 -16.99
CA ILE A 460 -8.38 21.28 -17.23
C ILE A 460 -8.65 22.78 -17.07
N ASP A 461 -8.58 23.49 -18.18
CA ASP A 461 -8.83 24.92 -18.26
C ASP A 461 -10.30 25.21 -18.60
N GLY A 462 -10.79 26.38 -18.21
CA GLY A 462 -12.11 26.84 -18.63
C GLY A 462 -12.63 28.04 -17.83
N PRO A 463 -13.78 28.59 -18.23
CA PRO A 463 -14.37 29.73 -17.55
C PRO A 463 -14.78 29.41 -16.09
N THR A 464 -15.18 30.44 -15.35
CA THR A 464 -15.81 30.23 -14.04
C THR A 464 -17.15 29.52 -14.22
N ALA A 465 -17.52 28.70 -13.23
CA ALA A 465 -18.78 27.95 -13.17
C ALA A 465 -19.00 26.91 -14.29
N SER A 466 -17.99 26.57 -15.09
CA SER A 466 -18.05 25.44 -16.04
C SER A 466 -18.02 24.05 -15.38
N GLY A 467 -17.76 23.97 -14.07
CA GLY A 467 -17.61 22.69 -13.35
C GLY A 467 -16.19 22.10 -13.37
N LYS A 468 -15.20 22.82 -13.92
CA LYS A 468 -13.81 22.33 -14.07
C LYS A 468 -13.16 21.86 -12.79
N GLY A 469 -13.29 22.59 -11.68
CA GLY A 469 -12.69 22.18 -10.40
C GLY A 469 -13.28 20.88 -9.88
N THR A 470 -14.59 20.67 -10.07
CA THR A 470 -15.27 19.42 -9.70
C THR A 470 -14.79 18.26 -10.57
N VAL A 471 -14.75 18.45 -11.89
CA VAL A 471 -14.27 17.43 -12.83
C VAL A 471 -12.80 17.10 -12.57
N ALA A 472 -11.94 18.12 -12.41
CA ALA A 472 -10.51 17.95 -12.17
C ALA A 472 -10.21 17.23 -10.86
N ALA A 473 -10.90 17.57 -9.77
CA ALA A 473 -10.75 16.87 -8.49
C ALA A 473 -11.17 15.39 -8.60
N ALA A 474 -12.27 15.10 -9.30
CA ALA A 474 -12.74 13.73 -9.52
C ALA A 474 -11.78 12.92 -10.42
N VAL A 475 -11.24 13.53 -11.48
CA VAL A 475 -10.21 12.91 -12.34
C VAL A 475 -8.94 12.62 -11.52
N ALA A 476 -8.48 13.58 -10.72
CA ALA A 476 -7.31 13.40 -9.85
C ALA A 476 -7.52 12.24 -8.89
N GLN A 477 -8.68 12.16 -8.25
CA GLN A 477 -9.04 11.08 -7.34
C GLN A 477 -9.06 9.71 -8.05
N ARG A 478 -9.68 9.61 -9.24
CA ARG A 478 -9.76 8.34 -10.00
C ARG A 478 -8.39 7.85 -10.49
N LEU A 479 -7.44 8.76 -10.73
CA LEU A 479 -6.07 8.44 -11.17
C LEU A 479 -5.06 8.34 -10.01
N GLY A 480 -5.41 8.79 -8.80
CA GLY A 480 -4.47 8.90 -7.68
C GLY A 480 -3.48 10.06 -7.83
N TYR A 481 -3.77 11.03 -8.70
CA TYR A 481 -2.89 12.16 -8.97
C TYR A 481 -3.05 13.25 -7.91
N ARG A 482 -2.04 14.11 -7.78
CA ARG A 482 -2.19 15.37 -7.06
C ARG A 482 -3.19 16.26 -7.78
N PHE A 483 -3.86 17.11 -7.01
CA PHE A 483 -4.81 18.09 -7.51
C PHE A 483 -4.31 19.50 -7.20
N LEU A 484 -4.32 20.37 -8.20
CA LEU A 484 -4.03 21.79 -8.07
C LEU A 484 -5.26 22.60 -8.48
N ASP A 485 -5.86 23.32 -7.51
CA ASP A 485 -6.82 24.40 -7.79
C ASP A 485 -6.04 25.71 -7.91
N SER A 486 -5.67 26.08 -9.14
CA SER A 486 -4.92 27.33 -9.35
C SER A 486 -5.74 28.54 -8.95
N GLY A 487 -7.07 28.49 -9.11
CA GLY A 487 -7.96 29.58 -8.70
C GLY A 487 -7.91 29.84 -7.19
N ALA A 488 -7.77 28.78 -6.37
CA ALA A 488 -7.65 28.91 -4.92
C ALA A 488 -6.41 29.70 -4.54
N MET A 489 -5.27 29.50 -5.22
CA MET A 489 -4.04 30.23 -4.94
C MET A 489 -4.21 31.74 -5.10
N TYR A 490 -4.86 32.18 -6.18
CA TYR A 490 -5.16 33.61 -6.38
C TYR A 490 -6.15 34.14 -5.34
N ARG A 491 -7.13 33.34 -4.91
CA ARG A 491 -8.09 33.73 -3.85
C ARG A 491 -7.42 33.84 -2.48
N ILE A 492 -6.50 32.95 -2.15
CA ILE A 492 -5.70 32.99 -0.91
C ILE A 492 -4.76 34.19 -0.93
N THR A 493 -4.10 34.45 -2.05
CA THR A 493 -3.21 35.62 -2.22
C THR A 493 -3.99 36.92 -2.05
N ALA A 494 -5.18 37.02 -2.65
CA ALA A 494 -6.08 38.16 -2.46
C ALA A 494 -6.49 38.34 -0.99
N LEU A 495 -6.90 37.24 -0.33
CA LEU A 495 -7.29 37.27 1.08
C LEU A 495 -6.14 37.73 1.98
N ALA A 496 -4.93 37.22 1.74
CA ALA A 496 -3.74 37.58 2.48
C ALA A 496 -3.37 39.07 2.28
N ALA A 497 -3.44 39.56 1.03
CA ALA A 497 -3.20 40.98 0.71
C ALA A 497 -4.18 41.90 1.46
N LEU A 498 -5.47 41.57 1.45
CA LEU A 498 -6.49 42.37 2.14
C LEU A 498 -6.33 42.32 3.66
N ARG A 499 -6.02 41.15 4.24
CA ARG A 499 -5.69 41.03 5.67
C ARG A 499 -4.48 41.85 6.07
N ALA A 500 -3.52 42.04 5.16
CA ALA A 500 -2.35 42.89 5.34
C ALA A 500 -2.62 44.38 5.05
N GLY A 501 -3.87 44.77 4.77
CA GLY A 501 -4.25 46.16 4.47
C GLY A 501 -3.79 46.67 3.11
N LEU A 502 -3.48 45.78 2.16
CA LEU A 502 -3.06 46.14 0.80
C LEU A 502 -4.26 46.22 -0.14
N ALA A 503 -4.34 47.31 -0.91
CA ALA A 503 -5.27 47.39 -2.04
C ALA A 503 -4.77 46.50 -3.19
N ILE A 504 -5.68 45.81 -3.90
CA ILE A 504 -5.34 44.98 -5.05
C ILE A 504 -5.29 45.87 -6.30
N ASP A 505 -4.15 46.51 -6.50
CA ASP A 505 -3.86 47.42 -7.60
C ASP A 505 -2.36 47.39 -7.98
N ALA A 506 -1.99 48.11 -9.04
CA ALA A 506 -0.62 48.18 -9.53
C ALA A 506 0.35 48.84 -8.52
N ALA A 507 -0.14 49.73 -7.64
CA ALA A 507 0.72 50.41 -6.67
C ALA A 507 1.24 49.46 -5.58
N HIS A 508 0.47 48.41 -5.25
CA HIS A 508 0.85 47.41 -4.25
C HIS A 508 1.36 46.10 -4.86
N GLU A 509 1.39 45.98 -6.18
CA GLU A 509 1.72 44.75 -6.91
C GLU A 509 3.00 44.07 -6.41
N ALA A 510 4.12 44.80 -6.30
CA ALA A 510 5.39 44.23 -5.87
C ALA A 510 5.33 43.64 -4.44
N ARG A 511 4.55 44.27 -3.54
CA ARG A 511 4.38 43.79 -2.16
C ARG A 511 3.49 42.56 -2.11
N ILE A 512 2.45 42.51 -2.95
CA ILE A 512 1.57 41.33 -3.08
C ILE A 512 2.37 40.17 -3.67
N ALA A 513 3.22 40.40 -4.67
CA ALA A 513 4.08 39.39 -5.28
C ALA A 513 5.06 38.78 -4.27
N ALA A 514 5.77 39.62 -3.50
CA ALA A 514 6.68 39.15 -2.45
C ALA A 514 5.96 38.31 -1.38
N MET A 515 4.72 38.68 -1.04
CA MET A 515 3.88 37.90 -0.14
C MET A 515 3.52 36.54 -0.74
N ALA A 516 3.08 36.52 -2.00
CA ALA A 516 2.67 35.30 -2.71
C ALA A 516 3.77 34.21 -2.73
N GLN A 517 5.05 34.62 -2.84
CA GLN A 517 6.20 33.71 -2.83
C GLN A 517 6.38 32.96 -1.50
N THR A 518 5.87 33.50 -0.39
CA THR A 518 6.12 32.99 0.97
C THR A 518 4.84 32.62 1.73
N LEU A 519 3.69 32.57 1.05
CA LEU A 519 2.42 32.23 1.70
C LEU A 519 2.48 30.81 2.29
N PRO A 520 2.19 30.64 3.59
CA PRO A 520 2.17 29.33 4.24
C PRO A 520 0.86 28.59 3.89
N VAL A 521 0.70 28.19 2.64
CA VAL A 521 -0.51 27.51 2.15
C VAL A 521 -0.40 26.00 2.30
N ARG A 522 -1.44 25.37 2.86
CA ARG A 522 -1.57 23.91 2.91
C ARG A 522 -2.96 23.48 2.46
N PHE A 523 -3.01 22.46 1.60
CA PHE A 523 -4.24 21.82 1.15
C PHE A 523 -4.32 20.42 1.76
N GLU A 524 -5.24 20.21 2.70
CA GLU A 524 -5.33 18.96 3.47
C GLU A 524 -6.79 18.53 3.61
N ASN A 525 -7.13 17.31 3.17
CA ASN A 525 -8.47 16.72 3.33
C ASN A 525 -9.64 17.62 2.86
N GLY A 526 -9.44 18.32 1.74
CA GLY A 526 -10.43 19.24 1.17
C GLY A 526 -10.54 20.60 1.88
N ARG A 527 -9.69 20.86 2.88
CA ARG A 527 -9.53 22.15 3.57
C ARG A 527 -8.32 22.91 3.04
N VAL A 528 -8.41 24.23 3.13
CA VAL A 528 -7.37 25.15 2.72
C VAL A 528 -6.93 25.97 3.91
N TRP A 529 -5.66 25.89 4.25
CA TRP A 529 -5.06 26.57 5.38
C TRP A 529 -4.15 27.70 4.92
N LEU A 530 -4.22 28.84 5.60
CA LEU A 530 -3.27 29.93 5.51
C LEU A 530 -2.60 30.09 6.88
N GLY A 531 -1.41 29.51 7.04
CA GLY A 531 -0.75 29.35 8.35
C GLY A 531 -1.50 28.34 9.22
N SER A 532 -2.07 28.83 10.33
CA SER A 532 -2.95 28.05 11.22
C SER A 532 -4.44 28.25 10.95
N ASP A 533 -4.82 29.17 10.08
CA ASP A 533 -6.23 29.52 9.82
C ASP A 533 -6.83 28.64 8.73
N ASP A 534 -7.97 28.01 9.00
CA ASP A 534 -8.80 27.39 7.97
C ASP A 534 -9.53 28.49 7.19
N VAL A 535 -9.12 28.70 5.94
CA VAL A 535 -9.68 29.72 5.04
C VAL A 535 -10.62 29.14 3.98
N THR A 536 -11.00 27.87 4.13
CA THR A 536 -11.76 27.11 3.11
C THR A 536 -13.01 27.83 2.62
N GLU A 537 -13.87 28.30 3.54
CA GLU A 537 -15.09 29.01 3.16
C GLU A 537 -14.82 30.47 2.79
N ALA A 538 -13.83 31.12 3.42
CA ALA A 538 -13.46 32.51 3.13
C ALA A 538 -13.02 32.69 1.67
N ILE A 539 -12.32 31.71 1.09
CA ILE A 539 -11.88 31.77 -0.30
C ILE A 539 -12.93 31.28 -1.31
N ARG A 540 -14.15 30.91 -0.88
CA ARG A 540 -15.22 30.41 -1.75
C ARG A 540 -16.34 31.44 -1.99
N THR A 541 -16.21 32.65 -1.44
CA THR A 541 -17.16 33.75 -1.60
C THR A 541 -17.08 34.39 -3.00
N GLU A 542 -18.15 35.10 -3.40
CA GLU A 542 -18.15 35.89 -4.65
C GLU A 542 -17.06 36.97 -4.62
N GLU A 543 -16.94 37.66 -3.50
CA GLU A 543 -15.92 38.68 -3.29
C GLU A 543 -14.50 38.12 -3.46
N ALA A 544 -14.21 36.94 -2.90
CA ALA A 544 -12.93 36.26 -3.11
C ALA A 544 -12.71 35.93 -4.60
N GLY A 545 -13.76 35.50 -5.30
CA GLY A 545 -13.73 35.23 -6.74
C GLY A 545 -13.44 36.48 -7.60
N MET A 546 -13.97 37.64 -7.22
CA MET A 546 -13.70 38.94 -7.84
C MET A 546 -12.27 39.41 -7.54
N ASN A 547 -11.85 39.33 -6.29
CA ASN A 547 -10.52 39.75 -5.86
C ASN A 547 -9.42 38.88 -6.49
N ALA A 548 -9.64 37.58 -6.66
CA ALA A 548 -8.73 36.72 -7.42
C ALA A 548 -8.58 37.12 -8.88
N SER A 549 -9.64 37.61 -9.53
CA SER A 549 -9.56 38.13 -10.91
C SER A 549 -8.74 39.42 -10.97
N ARG A 550 -8.83 40.29 -9.95
CA ARG A 550 -7.97 41.48 -9.83
C ARG A 550 -6.50 41.11 -9.58
N VAL A 551 -6.24 40.16 -8.67
CA VAL A 551 -4.87 39.69 -8.38
C VAL A 551 -4.26 39.01 -9.60
N SER A 552 -5.01 38.16 -10.31
CA SER A 552 -4.50 37.42 -11.46
C SER A 552 -4.23 38.29 -12.69
N ALA A 553 -4.61 39.57 -12.66
CA ALA A 553 -4.27 40.58 -13.67
C ALA A 553 -2.93 41.28 -13.39
N LEU A 554 -2.32 41.11 -12.21
CA LEU A 554 -1.04 41.70 -11.82
C LEU A 554 0.13 40.79 -12.27
N PRO A 555 0.97 41.18 -13.25
CA PRO A 555 2.03 40.33 -13.80
C PRO A 555 3.03 39.78 -12.78
N ALA A 556 3.54 40.61 -11.86
CA ALA A 556 4.54 40.20 -10.89
C ALA A 556 3.98 39.17 -9.88
N VAL A 557 2.68 39.27 -9.57
CA VAL A 557 2.02 38.29 -8.69
C VAL A 557 1.86 36.95 -9.41
N ARG A 558 1.56 36.97 -10.71
CA ARG A 558 1.51 35.73 -11.50
C ARG A 558 2.86 35.05 -11.52
N GLU A 559 3.92 35.80 -11.86
CA GLU A 559 5.29 35.29 -11.88
C GLU A 559 5.68 34.66 -10.53
N ALA A 560 5.36 35.34 -9.42
CA ALA A 560 5.57 34.80 -8.07
C ALA A 560 4.84 33.48 -7.78
N LEU A 561 3.67 33.24 -8.39
CA LEU A 561 2.88 32.04 -8.17
C LEU A 561 3.28 30.86 -9.08
N VAL A 562 4.03 31.10 -10.16
CA VAL A 562 4.44 30.06 -11.12
C VAL A 562 5.25 28.96 -10.44
N ASP A 563 6.25 29.31 -9.64
CA ASP A 563 7.07 28.33 -8.91
C ASP A 563 6.23 27.50 -7.94
N LEU A 564 5.30 28.14 -7.24
CA LEU A 564 4.38 27.46 -6.35
C LEU A 564 3.47 26.50 -7.12
N GLN A 565 2.93 26.90 -8.28
CA GLN A 565 2.12 26.03 -9.16
C GLN A 565 2.93 24.82 -9.66
N HIS A 566 4.18 25.04 -10.11
CA HIS A 566 5.06 23.95 -10.53
C HIS A 566 5.39 22.97 -9.40
N SER A 567 5.48 23.45 -8.15
CA SER A 567 5.77 22.60 -6.99
C SER A 567 4.70 21.53 -6.70
N PHE A 568 3.49 21.65 -7.28
CA PHE A 568 2.43 20.63 -7.21
C PHE A 568 2.65 19.46 -8.16
N ARG A 569 3.52 19.61 -9.18
CA ARG A 569 3.89 18.53 -10.11
C ARG A 569 4.76 17.51 -9.37
N ARG A 570 4.11 16.55 -8.72
CA ARG A 570 4.73 15.48 -7.91
C ARG A 570 4.20 14.12 -8.33
N LEU A 571 4.94 13.06 -8.02
CA LEU A 571 4.52 11.68 -8.24
C LEU A 571 3.16 11.39 -7.56
N PRO A 572 2.32 10.52 -8.16
CA PRO A 572 2.50 9.88 -9.48
C PRO A 572 2.15 10.79 -10.68
N GLY A 573 1.52 11.94 -10.45
CA GLY A 573 1.07 12.87 -11.49
C GLY A 573 0.27 14.03 -10.92
N LEU A 574 -0.13 14.96 -11.79
CA LEU A 574 -0.89 16.16 -11.43
C LEU A 574 -2.10 16.36 -12.35
N VAL A 575 -3.25 16.68 -11.77
CA VAL A 575 -4.36 17.34 -12.48
C VAL A 575 -4.43 18.78 -12.02
N ALA A 576 -4.20 19.71 -12.95
CA ALA A 576 -4.20 21.14 -12.70
C ALA A 576 -5.45 21.79 -13.31
N ASP A 577 -6.27 22.43 -12.48
CA ASP A 577 -7.41 23.22 -12.93
C ASP A 577 -7.06 24.71 -12.97
N GLY A 578 -7.61 25.42 -13.96
CA GLY A 578 -7.35 26.84 -14.09
C GLY A 578 -7.96 27.48 -15.32
N ARG A 579 -7.29 28.52 -15.82
CA ARG A 579 -7.69 29.28 -17.01
C ARG A 579 -6.61 29.30 -18.09
N ASP A 580 -5.39 28.95 -17.70
CA ASP A 580 -4.16 29.07 -18.47
C ASP A 580 -3.13 28.01 -18.06
N MET A 581 -3.60 26.89 -17.46
CA MET A 581 -2.72 25.78 -17.07
C MET A 581 -2.08 25.15 -18.30
N GLY A 582 -2.85 24.89 -19.36
CA GLY A 582 -2.36 24.27 -20.58
C GLY A 582 -1.70 25.26 -21.56
N THR A 583 -1.85 26.57 -21.36
CA THR A 583 -1.28 27.60 -22.26
C THR A 583 -0.02 28.25 -21.72
N VAL A 584 0.10 28.42 -20.40
CA VAL A 584 1.18 29.19 -19.77
C VAL A 584 1.95 28.37 -18.74
N ILE A 585 1.25 27.67 -17.84
CA ILE A 585 1.93 27.01 -16.70
C ILE A 585 2.52 25.66 -17.11
N PHE A 586 1.77 24.84 -17.82
CA PHE A 586 2.18 23.52 -18.29
C PHE A 586 1.90 23.40 -19.81
N PRO A 587 2.58 24.19 -20.65
CA PRO A 587 2.40 24.14 -22.10
C PRO A 587 2.79 22.79 -22.70
N GLU A 588 3.59 21.98 -22.00
CA GLU A 588 3.98 20.63 -22.43
C GLU A 588 3.09 19.52 -21.82
N ALA A 589 1.95 19.88 -21.20
CA ALA A 589 1.06 18.88 -20.62
C ALA A 589 0.52 17.91 -21.71
N PRO A 590 0.67 16.58 -21.53
CA PRO A 590 0.25 15.58 -22.53
C PRO A 590 -1.26 15.57 -22.81
N LEU A 591 -2.08 16.03 -21.86
CA LEU A 591 -3.51 16.24 -22.07
C LEU A 591 -3.91 17.61 -21.55
N LYS A 592 -4.50 18.41 -22.45
CA LYS A 592 -5.11 19.70 -22.14
C LYS A 592 -6.58 19.62 -22.53
N VAL A 593 -7.46 19.90 -21.59
CA VAL A 593 -8.90 19.93 -21.78
C VAL A 593 -9.38 21.35 -21.55
N TYR A 594 -10.15 21.89 -22.50
CA TYR A 594 -10.87 23.14 -22.31
C TYR A 594 -12.34 22.82 -22.01
N LEU A 595 -12.70 22.82 -20.73
CA LEU A 595 -14.04 22.51 -20.25
C LEU A 595 -14.93 23.76 -20.26
N THR A 596 -15.93 23.75 -21.13
CA THR A 596 -16.86 24.86 -21.33
C THR A 596 -18.31 24.47 -21.02
N ALA A 597 -19.15 25.47 -20.85
CA ALA A 597 -20.61 25.34 -20.81
C ALA A 597 -21.24 26.68 -21.22
N SER A 598 -22.44 26.64 -21.78
CA SER A 598 -23.19 27.84 -22.13
C SER A 598 -23.35 28.76 -20.90
N ALA A 599 -23.32 30.08 -21.11
CA ALA A 599 -23.45 31.06 -20.03
C ALA A 599 -24.77 30.86 -19.23
N ALA A 600 -25.85 30.50 -19.93
CA ALA A 600 -27.12 30.15 -19.33
C ALA A 600 -27.02 28.94 -18.38
N CYS A 601 -26.40 27.84 -18.82
CA CYS A 601 -26.19 26.65 -17.99
C CYS A 601 -25.33 26.97 -16.75
N ARG A 602 -24.27 27.76 -16.91
CA ARG A 602 -23.39 28.16 -15.81
C ARG A 602 -24.10 29.06 -14.80
N ALA A 603 -24.92 30.00 -15.27
CA ALA A 603 -25.76 30.85 -14.42
C ALA A 603 -26.77 30.01 -13.62
N GLU A 604 -27.42 29.03 -14.26
CA GLU A 604 -28.38 28.14 -13.59
C GLU A 604 -27.72 27.28 -12.51
N ARG A 605 -26.55 26.69 -12.79
CA ARG A 605 -25.77 25.91 -11.80
C ARG A 605 -25.38 26.79 -10.61
N ARG A 606 -24.91 28.01 -10.86
CA ARG A 606 -24.51 28.95 -9.80
C ARG A 606 -25.71 29.42 -8.98
N TYR A 607 -26.84 29.70 -9.63
CA TYR A 607 -28.10 30.05 -8.98
C TYR A 607 -28.54 28.93 -8.01
N LYS A 608 -28.57 27.67 -8.47
CA LYS A 608 -28.90 26.51 -7.61
C LYS A 608 -27.97 26.39 -6.40
N GLN A 609 -26.67 26.66 -6.57
CA GLN A 609 -25.69 26.60 -5.49
C GLN A 609 -25.88 27.71 -4.45
N LEU A 610 -26.26 28.92 -4.86
CA LEU A 610 -26.49 30.04 -3.96
C LEU A 610 -27.80 29.87 -3.17
N ILE A 611 -28.86 29.45 -3.85
CA ILE A 611 -30.16 29.17 -3.22
C ILE A 611 -30.05 28.02 -2.21
N SER A 612 -29.31 26.94 -2.51
CA SER A 612 -29.12 25.84 -1.56
C SER A 612 -28.34 26.22 -0.30
N LYS A 613 -27.58 27.32 -0.35
CA LYS A 613 -26.88 27.92 0.80
C LYS A 613 -27.69 29.04 1.48
N GLY A 614 -28.93 29.28 1.06
CA GLY A 614 -29.83 30.26 1.67
C GLY A 614 -29.62 31.71 1.21
N PHE A 615 -28.89 31.95 0.12
CA PHE A 615 -28.69 33.28 -0.45
C PHE A 615 -29.74 33.57 -1.54
N SER A 616 -30.29 34.79 -1.56
CA SER A 616 -31.08 35.29 -2.67
C SER A 616 -30.17 35.67 -3.84
N ALA A 617 -30.47 35.20 -5.05
CA ALA A 617 -29.74 35.56 -6.26
C ALA A 617 -30.70 35.76 -7.44
N SER A 618 -30.30 36.52 -8.46
CA SER A 618 -31.01 36.67 -9.72
C SER A 618 -30.27 35.90 -10.82
N ILE A 619 -30.97 35.03 -11.55
CA ILE A 619 -30.35 34.24 -12.62
C ILE A 619 -29.90 35.13 -13.80
N GLU A 620 -30.62 36.22 -14.05
CA GLU A 620 -30.27 37.19 -15.11
C GLU A 620 -29.00 37.96 -14.74
N ASP A 621 -28.90 38.45 -13.50
CA ASP A 621 -27.72 39.17 -13.02
C ASP A 621 -26.49 38.24 -12.99
N LEU A 622 -26.64 37.01 -12.50
CA LEU A 622 -25.57 36.02 -12.51
C LEU A 622 -25.07 35.71 -13.92
N ARG A 623 -25.99 35.65 -14.90
CA ARG A 623 -25.61 35.43 -16.29
C ARG A 623 -24.84 36.62 -16.85
N ALA A 624 -25.33 37.84 -16.65
CA ALA A 624 -24.65 39.05 -17.11
C ALA A 624 -23.26 39.20 -16.49
N ASP A 625 -23.12 38.89 -15.19
CA ASP A 625 -21.83 38.93 -14.49
C ASP A 625 -20.84 37.89 -15.03
N LEU A 626 -21.30 36.67 -15.31
CA LEU A 626 -20.47 35.62 -15.91
C LEU A 626 -20.03 36.01 -17.33
N GLU A 627 -20.93 36.54 -18.16
CA GLU A 627 -20.61 36.99 -19.53
C GLU A 627 -19.61 38.17 -19.52
N ALA A 628 -19.83 39.17 -18.66
CA ALA A 628 -18.92 40.32 -18.51
C ALA A 628 -17.55 39.90 -17.97
N ARG A 629 -17.51 38.91 -17.07
CA ARG A 629 -16.25 38.34 -16.58
C ARG A 629 -15.50 37.59 -17.67
N ASP A 630 -16.17 36.73 -18.43
CA ASP A 630 -15.52 35.98 -19.50
C ASP A 630 -14.99 36.91 -20.61
N ALA A 631 -15.70 37.98 -20.93
CA ALA A 631 -15.23 39.02 -21.85
C ALA A 631 -13.94 39.70 -21.35
N ARG A 632 -13.87 40.06 -20.05
CA ARG A 632 -12.64 40.62 -19.44
C ARG A 632 -11.49 39.61 -19.42
N ASP A 633 -11.76 38.38 -19.00
CA ASP A 633 -10.75 37.34 -18.85
C ASP A 633 -10.21 36.86 -20.22
N SER A 634 -11.01 36.91 -21.29
CA SER A 634 -10.58 36.54 -22.65
C SER A 634 -9.82 37.65 -23.39
N THR A 635 -10.04 38.92 -23.04
CA THR A 635 -9.41 40.08 -23.70
C THR A 635 -8.16 40.61 -22.99
N ARG A 636 -7.76 40.00 -21.86
CA ARG A 636 -6.54 40.40 -21.13
C ARG A 636 -5.27 40.20 -21.95
N SER A 637 -4.31 41.11 -21.80
CA SER A 637 -3.01 41.07 -22.48
C SER A 637 -2.12 39.91 -22.00
N VAL A 638 -2.27 39.48 -20.75
CA VAL A 638 -1.46 38.41 -20.13
C VAL A 638 -2.32 37.19 -19.85
N ALA A 639 -1.92 36.04 -20.43
CA ALA A 639 -2.54 34.72 -20.24
C ALA A 639 -4.05 34.64 -20.54
N PRO A 640 -4.61 35.21 -21.62
CA PRO A 640 -6.05 35.27 -21.85
C PRO A 640 -6.78 33.94 -21.69
N LEU A 641 -8.04 33.98 -21.23
CA LEU A 641 -8.93 32.82 -21.19
C LEU A 641 -9.19 32.35 -22.62
N LYS A 642 -8.38 31.40 -23.07
CA LYS A 642 -8.49 30.77 -24.37
C LYS A 642 -8.02 29.31 -24.27
N PRO A 643 -8.60 28.40 -25.07
CA PRO A 643 -8.07 27.05 -25.18
C PRO A 643 -6.63 27.09 -25.67
N ALA A 644 -5.78 26.17 -25.19
CA ALA A 644 -4.51 25.88 -25.84
C ALA A 644 -4.75 25.36 -27.26
N GLN A 645 -3.77 25.54 -28.14
CA GLN A 645 -3.92 25.18 -29.56
C GLN A 645 -4.23 23.69 -29.75
N ASP A 646 -3.69 22.85 -28.89
CA ASP A 646 -3.84 21.40 -28.85
C ASP A 646 -4.86 20.92 -27.78
N ALA A 647 -5.63 21.82 -27.18
CA ALA A 647 -6.63 21.45 -26.18
C ALA A 647 -7.85 20.76 -26.80
N LEU A 648 -8.31 19.68 -26.15
CA LEU A 648 -9.59 19.05 -26.46
C LEU A 648 -10.72 19.83 -25.79
N VAL A 649 -11.68 20.29 -26.58
CA VAL A 649 -12.83 21.06 -26.07
C VAL A 649 -13.92 20.10 -25.59
N LEU A 650 -14.34 20.24 -24.33
CA LEU A 650 -15.43 19.48 -23.74
C LEU A 650 -16.55 20.44 -23.33
N ASP A 651 -17.65 20.45 -24.09
CA ASP A 651 -18.87 21.16 -23.67
C ASP A 651 -19.69 20.26 -22.74
N ASN A 652 -19.75 20.63 -21.47
CA ASN A 652 -20.50 19.87 -20.47
C ASN A 652 -21.89 20.47 -20.17
N SER A 653 -22.45 21.31 -21.05
CA SER A 653 -23.77 21.94 -20.86
C SER A 653 -24.88 20.91 -20.63
N THR A 654 -24.80 19.76 -21.31
CA THR A 654 -25.78 18.66 -21.21
C THR A 654 -25.24 17.42 -20.51
N LEU A 655 -23.96 17.41 -20.12
CA LEU A 655 -23.32 16.29 -19.47
C LEU A 655 -23.46 16.38 -17.96
N THR A 656 -23.64 15.23 -17.33
CA THR A 656 -23.42 15.06 -15.90
C THR A 656 -21.93 15.19 -15.56
N ILE A 657 -21.61 15.36 -14.28
CA ILE A 657 -20.22 15.41 -13.81
C ILE A 657 -19.52 14.09 -14.14
N ASP A 658 -20.17 12.95 -13.91
CA ASP A 658 -19.58 11.63 -14.17
C ASP A 658 -19.28 11.40 -15.64
N GLU A 659 -20.19 11.76 -16.55
CA GLU A 659 -19.95 11.67 -18.00
C GLU A 659 -18.77 12.56 -18.44
N ALA A 660 -18.67 13.78 -17.90
CA ALA A 660 -17.55 14.65 -18.18
C ALA A 660 -16.22 14.08 -17.65
N VAL A 661 -16.21 13.48 -16.46
CA VAL A 661 -15.03 12.82 -15.89
C VAL A 661 -14.62 11.61 -16.72
N GLU A 662 -15.57 10.75 -17.10
CA GLU A 662 -15.30 9.58 -17.95
C GLU A 662 -14.75 9.98 -19.31
N GLN A 663 -15.24 11.06 -19.91
CA GLN A 663 -14.70 11.56 -21.18
C GLN A 663 -13.24 12.03 -21.05
N VAL A 664 -12.90 12.73 -19.96
CA VAL A 664 -11.50 13.16 -19.71
C VAL A 664 -10.61 11.94 -19.45
N LEU A 665 -11.08 10.96 -18.70
CA LEU A 665 -10.35 9.72 -18.45
C LEU A 665 -10.15 8.91 -19.74
N ALA A 666 -11.16 8.83 -20.62
CA ALA A 666 -11.05 8.17 -21.92
C ALA A 666 -9.94 8.80 -22.77
N TRP A 667 -9.93 10.13 -22.90
CA TRP A 667 -8.85 10.85 -23.59
C TRP A 667 -7.48 10.64 -22.94
N TRP A 668 -7.42 10.51 -21.62
CA TRP A 668 -6.18 10.19 -20.94
C TRP A 668 -5.70 8.77 -21.24
N GLN A 669 -6.60 7.78 -21.26
CA GLN A 669 -6.28 6.39 -21.57
C GLN A 669 -5.79 6.21 -23.01
N GLU A 670 -6.35 6.93 -23.98
CA GLU A 670 -5.89 6.94 -25.38
C GLU A 670 -4.43 7.37 -25.53
N ARG A 671 -3.90 8.13 -24.56
CA ARG A 671 -2.51 8.61 -24.51
C ARG A 671 -1.57 7.68 -23.75
N GLN A 672 -2.11 6.69 -23.03
CA GLN A 672 -1.29 5.75 -22.28
C GLN A 672 -0.78 4.63 -23.19
N PRO A 673 0.46 4.16 -22.99
CA PRO A 673 1.04 3.11 -23.81
C PRO A 673 0.48 1.70 -23.51
N PHE A 674 -0.54 1.60 -22.66
CA PHE A 674 -1.14 0.34 -22.20
C PHE A 674 -2.40 -0.06 -22.98
N ALA A 675 -2.86 0.75 -23.94
CA ALA A 675 -4.15 0.61 -24.61
C ALA A 675 -4.32 -0.65 -25.48
N GLY A 676 -3.32 -1.53 -25.58
CA GLY A 676 -3.39 -2.82 -26.27
C GLY A 676 -3.38 -4.05 -25.35
N SER A 677 -3.25 -3.90 -24.03
CA SER A 677 -3.03 -5.01 -23.09
C SER A 677 -4.31 -5.59 -22.47
N ALA A 678 -5.46 -4.92 -22.63
CA ALA A 678 -6.72 -5.29 -21.98
C ALA A 678 -7.50 -6.44 -22.66
N GLN A 679 -6.89 -7.12 -23.65
CA GLN A 679 -7.44 -8.30 -24.32
C GLN A 679 -6.34 -9.36 -24.43
N GLY A 680 -6.11 -10.11 -23.36
CA GLY A 680 -5.13 -11.20 -23.33
C GLY A 680 -5.41 -12.16 -22.21
#